data_AF-A0A7M4AIM2-F1
#
_entry.id   AF-A0A7M4AIM2-F1
#
_cell.length_a   1.000
_cell.length_b   1.000
_cell.length_c   1.000
_cell.angle_alpha   90.00
_cell.angle_beta   90.00
_cell.angle_gamma   90.00
#
_symmetry.space_group_name_H-M   'P 1'
#
loop_
_entity.id
_entity.type
_entity.pdbx_description
1 polymer ?
#
loop_
_entity_poly.entity_id
_entity_poly.type
_entity_poly.pdbx_seq_one_letter_code
_entity_poly.pdbx_strand_id
1 'polypeptide(L)'
;MRTKAVSLVLIFLASLLGGLVQAQTPDAVTVDGDFADWPADTLMQTDSNGIDFRLTWNESHLFLGWEGTDWKADFEGADLFVYLNTTQGGSVLARDWGFAHTLPFAADHGFVLEDDTYNQHISYDGSSWVDRSTEVDLYAGWADNKVTELALPWAALDAPTFFDIVVYAQWQDEGHVWASFPTANPTSNNGAETFSHYWHAENVSNATSPQQLPIVQSGGVDKVSDALNLAIVFHQHQPYYKNKLTGMYEMPWVRVHAMTEYVDSPGILATTDTKVTYNLVPSFIEQLVDYNQNETLDVHTDIAQRSWTVGGYPNATDLELHTMQFQSFWNSGWIYNVSQTDPNLGWLYPSSARYKELYDMTLHNLKPDTIMDDELLAPQDFLDLQVLWYLYQFSPDYVEGAYNLSHRDEGLIDLFKQGGNFDLSDLNYVLDAQHQHMGNVLPMYSELAASGQVELTTTPYYHPIMPLLMMDGWTMEDGIRVNKDAWPVDVQNHLVTGMNLFENELGFRPVGMWPSEQAVSPAMVQPVSDVGVQWMVSDEDILKQSTDANGQLIDVEDASNLATPWKVTGADGGEVSVIFRDRVISDRIAFQYGTMTPEAAVSDFIAYLDNIRQQLLDAGEDPSEHLLTVALDGENWMFMSEFQH
;
A
#
# COMPACT_ATOMS: atom_id res chain seq x y z
N MET A 1 23.75 14.07 61.29
CA MET A 1 23.95 12.97 60.33
C MET A 1 23.32 11.65 60.74
N ARG A 2 23.14 11.33 62.04
CA ARG A 2 22.50 10.07 62.46
C ARG A 2 20.96 10.03 62.37
N THR A 3 20.27 11.18 62.38
CA THR A 3 18.80 11.25 62.25
C THR A 3 18.31 11.13 60.81
N LYS A 4 19.10 11.56 59.81
CA LYS A 4 18.74 11.40 58.38
C LYS A 4 18.90 9.97 57.86
N ALA A 5 19.81 9.19 58.45
CA ALA A 5 20.02 7.78 58.08
C ALA A 5 18.87 6.87 58.57
N VAL A 6 18.29 7.15 59.73
CA VAL A 6 17.16 6.37 60.27
C VAL A 6 15.87 6.61 59.47
N SER A 7 15.65 7.82 58.97
CA SER A 7 14.51 8.13 58.09
C SER A 7 14.62 7.46 56.72
N LEU A 8 15.83 7.35 56.14
CA LEU A 8 16.03 6.65 54.86
C LEU A 8 15.83 5.13 55.00
N VAL A 9 16.28 4.54 56.12
CA VAL A 9 16.07 3.11 56.40
C VAL A 9 14.60 2.80 56.68
N LEU A 10 13.85 3.71 57.31
CA LEU A 10 12.40 3.56 57.51
C LEU A 10 11.60 3.73 56.21
N ILE A 11 12.06 4.56 55.27
CA ILE A 11 11.43 4.68 53.93
C ILE A 11 11.72 3.44 53.07
N PHE A 12 12.93 2.85 53.19
CA PHE A 12 13.26 1.57 52.55
C PHE A 12 12.53 0.37 53.16
N LEU A 13 12.24 0.38 54.47
CA LEU A 13 11.44 -0.65 55.13
C LEU A 13 9.93 -0.45 54.92
N ALA A 14 9.46 0.79 54.73
CA ALA A 14 8.06 1.08 54.40
C ALA A 14 7.72 0.72 52.95
N SER A 15 8.68 0.78 52.03
CA SER A 15 8.52 0.25 50.65
C SER A 15 8.57 -1.28 50.58
N LEU A 16 9.15 -1.95 51.58
CA LEU A 16 9.03 -3.40 51.79
C LEU A 16 7.72 -3.82 52.48
N LEU A 17 6.89 -2.85 52.88
CA LEU A 17 5.56 -3.05 53.49
C LEU A 17 4.43 -2.45 52.62
N GLY A 18 4.73 -2.05 51.39
CA GLY A 18 3.71 -1.91 50.35
C GLY A 18 3.08 -3.28 50.16
N GLY A 19 1.75 -3.35 50.20
CA GLY A 19 1.00 -4.61 50.23
C GLY A 19 1.58 -5.63 49.27
N LEU A 20 1.87 -6.82 49.79
CA LEU A 20 2.02 -8.02 48.98
C LEU A 20 0.73 -8.11 48.16
N VAL A 21 0.75 -7.64 46.91
CA VAL A 21 -0.18 -8.12 45.90
C VAL A 21 0.23 -9.57 45.73
N GLN A 22 -0.50 -10.48 46.40
CA GLN A 22 -0.28 -11.90 46.20
C GLN A 22 -0.61 -12.18 44.73
N ALA A 23 0.32 -12.78 43.99
CA ALA A 23 -0.02 -13.40 42.72
C ALA A 23 -1.09 -14.47 42.98
N GLN A 24 -2.22 -14.40 42.27
CA GLN A 24 -3.44 -15.14 42.61
C GLN A 24 -3.82 -16.27 41.64
N THR A 25 -3.20 -16.42 40.47
CA THR A 25 -3.45 -17.65 39.71
C THR A 25 -2.83 -18.88 40.41
N PRO A 26 -3.50 -20.04 40.48
CA PRO A 26 -4.82 -20.32 39.88
C PRO A 26 -6.01 -19.70 40.65
N ASP A 27 -6.91 -19.01 39.94
CA ASP A 27 -8.17 -18.47 40.46
C ASP A 27 -9.37 -19.11 39.75
N ALA A 28 -10.38 -19.51 40.53
CA ALA A 28 -11.64 -20.00 39.98
C ALA A 28 -12.67 -18.87 39.97
N VAL A 29 -13.32 -18.71 38.83
CA VAL A 29 -14.43 -17.77 38.61
C VAL A 29 -15.71 -18.56 38.36
N THR A 30 -16.83 -18.06 38.86
CA THR A 30 -18.16 -18.55 38.55
C THR A 30 -18.72 -17.75 37.38
N VAL A 31 -19.08 -18.42 36.28
CA VAL A 31 -19.70 -17.76 35.12
C VAL A 31 -21.18 -17.48 35.43
N ASP A 32 -21.51 -16.27 35.86
CA ASP A 32 -22.85 -15.84 36.29
C ASP A 32 -23.27 -14.42 35.90
N GLY A 33 -22.40 -13.69 35.19
CA GLY A 33 -22.58 -12.32 34.74
C GLY A 33 -22.21 -11.25 35.78
N ASP A 34 -21.40 -11.58 36.79
CA ASP A 34 -20.97 -10.66 37.85
C ASP A 34 -19.47 -10.77 38.16
N PHE A 35 -18.73 -9.66 38.03
CA PHE A 35 -17.30 -9.61 38.34
C PHE A 35 -16.97 -9.58 39.85
N ALA A 36 -17.93 -9.79 40.75
CA ALA A 36 -17.72 -9.75 42.19
C ALA A 36 -16.70 -10.79 42.70
N ASP A 37 -16.56 -11.94 42.04
CA ASP A 37 -15.56 -12.98 42.37
C ASP A 37 -14.27 -12.88 41.56
N TRP A 38 -14.16 -11.91 40.62
CA TRP A 38 -12.93 -11.64 39.88
C TRP A 38 -11.95 -10.80 40.71
N PRO A 39 -10.73 -11.30 40.97
CA PRO A 39 -9.70 -10.51 41.64
C PRO A 39 -9.35 -9.23 40.87
N ALA A 40 -8.93 -8.21 41.61
CA ALA A 40 -8.64 -6.90 41.03
C ALA A 40 -7.48 -6.93 40.02
N ASP A 41 -6.61 -7.94 40.08
CA ASP A 41 -5.45 -8.10 39.20
C ASP A 41 -5.74 -8.89 37.91
N THR A 42 -7.02 -9.20 37.66
CA THR A 42 -7.50 -9.83 36.42
C THR A 42 -7.87 -8.83 35.32
N LEU A 43 -8.16 -7.57 35.65
CA LEU A 43 -8.48 -6.51 34.67
C LEU A 43 -7.24 -6.14 33.85
N MET A 44 -7.07 -6.74 32.69
CA MET A 44 -5.87 -6.56 31.88
C MET A 44 -5.75 -5.12 31.40
N GLN A 45 -6.78 -4.61 30.71
CA GLN A 45 -6.84 -3.26 30.14
C GLN A 45 -8.28 -2.77 29.98
N THR A 46 -8.42 -1.45 29.88
CA THR A 46 -9.63 -0.75 29.41
C THR A 46 -9.28 -0.02 28.12
N ASP A 47 -10.09 -0.18 27.06
CA ASP A 47 -9.87 0.52 25.78
C ASP A 47 -10.43 1.96 25.77
N SER A 48 -10.36 2.64 24.62
CA SER A 48 -10.90 4.00 24.46
C SER A 48 -12.43 4.07 24.42
N ASN A 49 -13.11 2.96 24.13
CA ASN A 49 -14.56 2.85 24.12
C ASN A 49 -15.12 2.55 25.53
N GLY A 50 -14.24 2.32 26.50
CA GLY A 50 -14.61 1.96 27.87
C GLY A 50 -14.92 0.47 28.03
N ILE A 51 -14.41 -0.38 27.14
CA ILE A 51 -14.48 -1.82 27.26
C ILE A 51 -13.41 -2.29 28.24
N ASP A 52 -13.83 -3.06 29.24
CA ASP A 52 -12.93 -3.72 30.18
C ASP A 52 -12.70 -5.17 29.75
N PHE A 53 -11.44 -5.56 29.57
CA PHE A 53 -11.04 -6.95 29.32
C PHE A 53 -10.33 -7.55 30.54
N ARG A 54 -10.81 -8.73 30.97
CA ARG A 54 -10.28 -9.48 32.12
C ARG A 54 -9.78 -10.86 31.69
N LEU A 55 -8.72 -11.33 32.35
CA LEU A 55 -8.12 -12.63 32.11
C LEU A 55 -7.70 -13.25 33.44
N THR A 56 -8.01 -14.53 33.64
CA THR A 56 -7.42 -15.36 34.70
C THR A 56 -7.50 -16.84 34.32
N TRP A 57 -6.96 -17.74 35.13
CA TRP A 57 -7.02 -19.17 34.88
C TRP A 57 -6.87 -19.99 36.16
N ASN A 58 -7.31 -21.24 36.11
CA ASN A 58 -7.02 -22.24 37.13
C ASN A 58 -6.39 -23.53 36.54
N GLU A 59 -6.38 -24.61 37.31
CA GLU A 59 -5.83 -25.90 36.89
C GLU A 59 -6.56 -26.55 35.70
N SER A 60 -7.79 -26.13 35.40
CA SER A 60 -8.65 -26.77 34.39
C SER A 60 -9.22 -25.83 33.32
N HIS A 61 -9.26 -24.52 33.56
CA HIS A 61 -9.88 -23.54 32.65
C HIS A 61 -9.08 -22.25 32.52
N LEU A 62 -9.17 -21.65 31.33
CA LEU A 62 -8.92 -20.24 31.06
C LEU A 62 -10.22 -19.46 31.23
N PHE A 63 -10.19 -18.35 31.95
CA PHE A 63 -11.33 -17.46 32.13
C PHE A 63 -11.10 -16.12 31.46
N LEU A 64 -12.11 -15.68 30.71
CA LEU A 64 -12.12 -14.42 29.98
C LEU A 64 -13.34 -13.61 30.43
N GLY A 65 -13.13 -12.34 30.72
CA GLY A 65 -14.18 -11.41 31.08
C GLY A 65 -14.19 -10.23 30.12
N TRP A 66 -15.37 -9.81 29.69
CA TRP A 66 -15.55 -8.65 28.82
C TRP A 66 -16.75 -7.84 29.31
N GLU A 67 -16.57 -6.54 29.54
CA GLU A 67 -17.66 -5.64 29.94
C GLU A 67 -17.79 -4.47 28.99
N GLY A 68 -19.02 -4.23 28.53
CA GLY A 68 -19.37 -3.05 27.73
C GLY A 68 -20.18 -3.32 26.46
N THR A 69 -20.40 -4.60 26.11
CA THR A 69 -21.11 -4.99 24.88
C THR A 69 -22.43 -5.70 25.16
N ASP A 70 -23.45 -5.36 24.37
CA ASP A 70 -24.68 -6.14 24.24
C ASP A 70 -24.55 -7.02 23.01
N TRP A 71 -24.15 -8.27 23.20
CA TRP A 71 -23.96 -9.23 22.10
C TRP A 71 -25.29 -9.66 21.46
N LYS A 72 -26.42 -9.37 22.12
CA LYS A 72 -27.77 -9.76 21.66
C LYS A 72 -28.47 -8.64 20.89
N ALA A 73 -27.75 -7.57 20.54
CA ALA A 73 -28.33 -6.41 19.89
C ALA A 73 -28.59 -6.69 18.40
N ASP A 74 -29.87 -6.79 18.00
CA ASP A 74 -30.28 -6.97 16.60
C ASP A 74 -29.92 -5.79 15.66
N PHE A 75 -29.42 -4.67 16.20
CA PHE A 75 -29.09 -3.45 15.44
C PHE A 75 -27.60 -3.08 15.45
N GLU A 76 -26.86 -3.54 16.46
CA GLU A 76 -25.44 -3.26 16.67
C GLU A 76 -24.63 -4.57 16.66
N GLY A 77 -25.10 -5.60 15.93
CA GLY A 77 -24.56 -6.96 15.98
C GLY A 77 -23.03 -6.98 15.98
N ALA A 78 -22.45 -7.64 16.97
CA ALA A 78 -21.01 -7.68 17.20
C ALA A 78 -20.60 -9.08 17.61
N ASP A 79 -19.39 -9.45 17.21
CA ASP A 79 -18.83 -10.76 17.47
C ASP A 79 -17.50 -10.61 18.22
N LEU A 80 -17.30 -11.42 19.25
CA LEU A 80 -16.05 -11.50 20.01
C LEU A 80 -15.20 -12.66 19.47
N PHE A 81 -13.92 -12.39 19.23
CA PHE A 81 -12.94 -13.34 18.76
C PHE A 81 -11.77 -13.42 19.74
N VAL A 82 -11.40 -14.64 20.10
CA VAL A 82 -10.26 -14.95 20.96
C VAL A 82 -9.37 -15.91 20.20
N TYR A 83 -8.12 -15.56 19.93
CA TYR A 83 -7.14 -16.45 19.31
C TYR A 83 -6.02 -16.77 20.28
N LEU A 84 -5.60 -18.03 20.26
CA LEU A 84 -4.61 -18.59 21.16
C LEU A 84 -3.53 -19.32 20.36
N ASN A 85 -2.28 -19.16 20.76
CA ASN A 85 -1.20 -20.07 20.41
C ASN A 85 -0.83 -20.87 21.64
N THR A 86 -1.01 -22.19 21.57
CA THR A 86 -0.71 -23.12 22.65
C THR A 86 0.38 -24.13 22.30
N THR A 87 0.88 -24.09 21.04
CA THR A 87 1.88 -25.01 20.50
C THR A 87 2.96 -24.28 19.66
N GLN A 88 3.58 -24.98 18.69
CA GLN A 88 4.57 -24.41 17.75
C GLN A 88 4.02 -24.35 16.31
N GLY A 89 2.73 -24.66 16.10
CA GLY A 89 2.06 -24.60 14.80
C GLY A 89 0.83 -23.69 14.87
N GLY A 90 0.16 -23.49 13.74
CA GLY A 90 -1.05 -22.66 13.66
C GLY A 90 -1.12 -21.84 12.38
N SER A 91 -2.05 -20.90 12.35
CA SER A 91 -2.23 -19.92 11.28
C SER A 91 -1.99 -18.51 11.80
N VAL A 92 -1.24 -17.71 11.03
CA VAL A 92 -1.14 -16.26 11.25
C VAL A 92 -2.32 -15.49 10.68
N LEU A 93 -3.25 -16.17 10.02
CA LEU A 93 -4.52 -15.61 9.57
C LEU A 93 -5.66 -16.14 10.44
N ALA A 94 -6.49 -15.23 10.94
CA ALA A 94 -7.77 -15.55 11.56
C ALA A 94 -8.68 -16.28 10.56
N ARG A 95 -9.65 -17.03 11.07
CA ARG A 95 -10.71 -17.55 10.21
C ARG A 95 -11.52 -16.38 9.67
N ASP A 96 -11.87 -16.48 8.38
CA ASP A 96 -12.65 -15.48 7.68
C ASP A 96 -14.11 -15.47 8.18
N TRP A 97 -14.49 -14.35 8.77
CA TRP A 97 -15.86 -13.96 9.11
C TRP A 97 -16.12 -12.54 8.61
N GLY A 98 -15.94 -12.35 7.30
CA GLY A 98 -16.02 -11.06 6.61
C GLY A 98 -14.63 -10.61 6.15
N PHE A 99 -13.69 -10.58 7.10
CA PHE A 99 -12.26 -10.39 6.83
C PHE A 99 -11.42 -11.47 7.52
N ALA A 100 -10.31 -11.85 6.89
CA ALA A 100 -9.23 -12.57 7.55
C ALA A 100 -8.25 -11.54 8.14
N HIS A 101 -8.20 -11.42 9.46
CA HIS A 101 -7.23 -10.57 10.15
C HIS A 101 -5.88 -11.29 10.27
N THR A 102 -4.78 -10.53 10.21
CA THR A 102 -3.45 -11.06 10.50
C THR A 102 -3.24 -11.07 12.01
N LEU A 103 -2.96 -12.24 12.57
CA LEU A 103 -2.71 -12.49 13.98
C LEU A 103 -1.22 -12.26 14.31
N PRO A 104 -0.89 -11.89 15.55
CA PRO A 104 0.49 -11.57 15.95
C PRO A 104 1.34 -12.82 16.22
N PHE A 105 0.76 -14.01 16.06
CA PHE A 105 1.39 -15.31 16.22
C PHE A 105 0.62 -16.34 15.39
N ALA A 106 1.23 -17.50 15.15
CA ALA A 106 0.53 -18.63 14.55
C ALA A 106 -0.43 -19.24 15.57
N ALA A 107 -1.72 -18.95 15.46
CA ALA A 107 -2.74 -19.44 16.37
C ALA A 107 -3.19 -20.85 15.97
N ASP A 108 -3.29 -21.74 16.94
CA ASP A 108 -3.78 -23.11 16.77
C ASP A 108 -5.20 -23.30 17.31
N HIS A 109 -5.66 -22.39 18.17
CA HIS A 109 -7.02 -22.36 18.68
C HIS A 109 -7.66 -20.98 18.55
N GLY A 110 -8.98 -20.96 18.39
CA GLY A 110 -9.78 -19.75 18.42
C GLY A 110 -11.14 -19.99 19.06
N PHE A 111 -11.75 -18.96 19.62
CA PHE A 111 -13.13 -19.00 20.12
C PHE A 111 -13.89 -17.79 19.61
N VAL A 112 -15.10 -18.03 19.14
CA VAL A 112 -16.00 -17.00 18.64
C VAL A 112 -17.29 -16.98 19.44
N LEU A 113 -17.76 -15.80 19.78
CA LEU A 113 -19.03 -15.54 20.44
C LEU A 113 -19.79 -14.47 19.65
N GLU A 114 -20.92 -14.85 19.07
CA GLU A 114 -21.91 -13.93 18.51
C GLU A 114 -22.95 -13.62 19.60
N ASP A 115 -23.57 -14.64 20.19
CA ASP A 115 -24.52 -14.49 21.30
C ASP A 115 -24.64 -15.78 22.15
N ASP A 116 -25.68 -15.90 22.98
CA ASP A 116 -25.92 -17.12 23.77
C ASP A 116 -26.49 -18.29 22.95
N THR A 117 -26.73 -18.09 21.65
CA THR A 117 -27.21 -19.10 20.70
C THR A 117 -26.13 -19.58 19.75
N TYR A 118 -25.12 -18.73 19.45
CA TYR A 118 -23.98 -19.06 18.62
C TYR A 118 -22.65 -18.69 19.28
N ASN A 119 -21.92 -19.73 19.67
CA ASN A 119 -20.52 -19.66 20.07
C ASN A 119 -19.79 -20.91 19.57
N GLN A 120 -18.53 -20.76 19.20
CA GLN A 120 -17.79 -21.83 18.51
C GLN A 120 -16.31 -21.79 18.88
N HIS A 121 -15.82 -22.90 19.45
CA HIS A 121 -14.38 -23.18 19.52
C HIS A 121 -13.91 -23.72 18.16
N ILE A 122 -12.84 -23.17 17.62
CA ILE A 122 -12.19 -23.60 16.40
C ILE A 122 -10.73 -24.00 16.68
N SER A 123 -10.18 -24.87 15.85
CA SER A 123 -8.74 -25.14 15.85
C SER A 123 -8.20 -25.20 14.44
N TYR A 124 -6.92 -24.91 14.27
CA TYR A 124 -6.24 -25.07 13.00
C TYR A 124 -5.74 -26.51 12.82
N ASP A 125 -6.06 -27.15 11.68
CA ASP A 125 -5.67 -28.53 11.41
C ASP A 125 -4.34 -28.67 10.63
N GLY A 126 -3.66 -27.56 10.38
CA GLY A 126 -2.47 -27.47 9.52
C GLY A 126 -2.77 -26.96 8.11
N SER A 127 -4.05 -26.89 7.72
CA SER A 127 -4.49 -26.35 6.43
C SER A 127 -5.58 -25.31 6.57
N SER A 128 -6.57 -25.55 7.45
CA SER A 128 -7.74 -24.70 7.61
C SER A 128 -8.24 -24.68 9.06
N TRP A 129 -9.07 -23.69 9.35
CA TRP A 129 -9.80 -23.61 10.61
C TRP A 129 -11.01 -24.54 10.60
N VAL A 130 -11.11 -25.41 11.62
CA VAL A 130 -12.19 -26.39 11.75
C VAL A 130 -12.95 -26.24 13.07
N ASP A 131 -14.25 -26.47 13.02
CA ASP A 131 -15.13 -26.41 14.20
C ASP A 131 -14.85 -27.56 15.17
N ARG A 132 -14.86 -27.25 16.47
CA ARG A 132 -14.72 -28.20 17.58
C ARG A 132 -15.98 -28.23 18.44
N SER A 133 -16.41 -29.43 18.79
CA SER A 133 -17.47 -29.62 19.77
C SER A 133 -16.89 -29.47 21.17
N THR A 134 -16.97 -28.27 21.73
CA THR A 134 -16.47 -27.97 23.08
C THR A 134 -17.61 -27.43 23.93
N GLU A 135 -17.81 -28.04 25.09
CA GLU A 135 -18.71 -27.51 26.12
C GLU A 135 -17.98 -26.40 26.85
N VAL A 136 -18.60 -25.23 26.89
CA VAL A 136 -18.01 -23.98 27.40
C VAL A 136 -19.04 -23.35 28.33
N ASP A 137 -18.60 -23.01 29.55
CA ASP A 137 -19.44 -22.20 30.44
C ASP A 137 -19.35 -20.75 29.97
N LEU A 138 -20.50 -20.19 29.58
CA LEU A 138 -20.60 -18.87 28.97
C LEU A 138 -21.79 -18.10 29.56
N TYR A 139 -21.55 -16.86 29.95
CA TYR A 139 -22.56 -15.83 30.14
C TYR A 139 -22.31 -14.73 29.11
N ALA A 140 -23.21 -14.58 28.13
CA ALA A 140 -23.12 -13.52 27.13
C ALA A 140 -23.81 -12.24 27.62
N GLY A 141 -23.07 -11.13 27.63
CA GLY A 141 -23.60 -9.80 27.92
C GLY A 141 -24.76 -9.41 27.01
N TRP A 142 -25.70 -8.65 27.57
CA TRP A 142 -26.93 -8.22 26.92
C TRP A 142 -27.37 -6.83 27.41
N ALA A 143 -28.43 -6.25 26.82
CA ALA A 143 -28.88 -4.87 27.06
C ALA A 143 -28.87 -4.38 28.52
N ASP A 144 -29.40 -5.16 29.48
CA ASP A 144 -29.44 -4.73 30.89
C ASP A 144 -28.22 -5.20 31.71
N ASN A 145 -27.43 -6.16 31.22
CA ASN A 145 -26.18 -6.58 31.84
C ASN A 145 -25.13 -6.92 30.77
N LYS A 146 -24.22 -5.98 30.53
CA LYS A 146 -23.18 -6.07 29.50
C LYS A 146 -21.91 -6.81 29.95
N VAL A 147 -21.97 -7.48 31.11
CA VAL A 147 -20.89 -8.36 31.59
C VAL A 147 -20.96 -9.66 30.81
N THR A 148 -19.81 -10.09 30.30
CA THR A 148 -19.60 -11.35 29.61
C THR A 148 -18.52 -12.13 30.33
N GLU A 149 -18.76 -13.42 30.54
CA GLU A 149 -17.82 -14.33 31.19
C GLU A 149 -17.76 -15.63 30.41
N LEU A 150 -16.55 -16.13 30.21
CA LEU A 150 -16.27 -17.28 29.37
C LEU A 150 -15.22 -18.16 30.05
N ALA A 151 -15.49 -19.45 30.20
CA ALA A 151 -14.54 -20.44 30.72
C ALA A 151 -14.21 -21.50 29.65
N LEU A 152 -12.99 -21.46 29.12
CA LEU A 152 -12.48 -22.42 28.14
C LEU A 152 -11.71 -23.54 28.84
N PRO A 153 -12.14 -24.82 28.69
CA PRO A 153 -11.43 -25.93 29.30
C PRO A 153 -10.05 -26.12 28.69
N TRP A 154 -9.00 -26.23 29.52
CA TRP A 154 -7.65 -26.51 29.04
C TRP A 154 -7.57 -27.80 28.22
N ALA A 155 -8.37 -28.81 28.55
CA ALA A 155 -8.43 -30.06 27.79
C ALA A 155 -8.95 -29.88 26.36
N ALA A 156 -9.69 -28.81 26.06
CA ALA A 156 -10.13 -28.49 24.71
C ALA A 156 -9.04 -27.76 23.91
N LEU A 157 -8.09 -27.13 24.60
CA LEU A 157 -6.95 -26.39 24.05
C LEU A 157 -5.65 -27.22 24.08
N ASP A 158 -5.80 -28.55 24.03
CA ASP A 158 -4.70 -29.54 24.10
C ASP A 158 -3.84 -29.50 25.37
N ALA A 159 -4.42 -29.04 26.48
CA ALA A 159 -3.85 -29.00 27.83
C ALA A 159 -2.46 -28.34 27.88
N PRO A 160 -2.38 -27.05 27.51
CA PRO A 160 -1.10 -26.43 27.22
C PRO A 160 -0.38 -26.01 28.49
N THR A 161 0.95 -25.93 28.41
CA THR A 161 1.75 -25.43 29.53
C THR A 161 1.92 -23.92 29.50
N PHE A 162 1.80 -23.29 28.33
CA PHE A 162 1.92 -21.86 28.09
C PHE A 162 0.78 -21.40 27.16
N PHE A 163 0.56 -20.11 27.02
CA PHE A 163 -0.27 -19.59 25.94
C PHE A 163 0.15 -18.19 25.53
N ASP A 164 -0.08 -17.87 24.26
CA ASP A 164 -0.17 -16.50 23.76
C ASP A 164 -1.63 -16.18 23.45
N ILE A 165 -2.09 -14.96 23.70
CA ILE A 165 -3.49 -14.57 23.48
C ILE A 165 -3.62 -13.18 22.85
N VAL A 166 -4.51 -13.09 21.86
CA VAL A 166 -5.05 -11.85 21.30
C VAL A 166 -6.58 -11.95 21.28
N VAL A 167 -7.26 -10.84 21.59
CA VAL A 167 -8.72 -10.78 21.65
C VAL A 167 -9.18 -9.54 20.91
N TYR A 168 -10.26 -9.66 20.13
CA TYR A 168 -10.85 -8.50 19.46
C TYR A 168 -12.36 -8.67 19.29
N ALA A 169 -13.06 -7.56 19.11
CA ALA A 169 -14.46 -7.52 18.73
C ALA A 169 -14.61 -6.75 17.42
N GLN A 170 -15.44 -7.30 16.52
CA GLN A 170 -15.79 -6.67 15.26
C GLN A 170 -17.31 -6.58 15.10
N TRP A 171 -17.77 -5.70 14.21
CA TRP A 171 -19.16 -5.66 13.79
C TRP A 171 -19.49 -6.86 12.90
N GLN A 172 -20.64 -7.47 13.14
CA GLN A 172 -21.09 -8.71 12.48
C GLN A 172 -21.18 -8.55 10.95
N ASP A 173 -21.79 -7.46 10.48
CA ASP A 173 -22.04 -7.23 9.05
C ASP A 173 -20.82 -6.61 8.34
N GLU A 174 -20.06 -5.78 9.05
CA GLU A 174 -19.01 -4.97 8.45
C GLU A 174 -17.63 -5.59 8.61
N GLY A 175 -17.43 -6.52 9.54
CA GLY A 175 -16.12 -7.14 9.82
C GLY A 175 -15.09 -6.20 10.46
N HIS A 176 -15.48 -4.96 10.74
CA HIS A 176 -14.58 -3.93 11.25
C HIS A 176 -14.30 -4.10 12.74
N VAL A 177 -13.01 -4.12 13.11
CA VAL A 177 -12.58 -4.22 14.51
C VAL A 177 -12.71 -2.88 15.21
N TRP A 178 -13.55 -2.83 16.24
CA TRP A 178 -13.81 -1.63 17.02
C TRP A 178 -13.18 -1.68 18.42
N ALA A 179 -12.81 -2.87 18.91
CA ALA A 179 -12.06 -3.07 20.14
C ALA A 179 -11.08 -4.24 20.00
N SER A 180 -9.83 -4.08 20.46
CA SER A 180 -8.82 -5.14 20.44
C SER A 180 -7.89 -5.07 21.65
N PHE A 181 -7.41 -6.23 22.05
CA PHE A 181 -6.59 -6.44 23.23
C PHE A 181 -5.43 -7.38 22.92
N PRO A 182 -4.18 -7.01 23.25
CA PRO A 182 -3.78 -5.78 23.95
C PRO A 182 -4.08 -4.49 23.18
N THR A 183 -4.38 -3.38 23.85
CA THR A 183 -4.77 -2.08 23.25
C THR A 183 -3.66 -1.39 22.43
N ALA A 184 -2.49 -2.02 22.33
CA ALA A 184 -1.43 -1.63 21.38
C ALA A 184 -1.73 -2.10 19.95
N ASN A 185 -2.70 -3.00 19.78
CA ASN A 185 -3.22 -3.41 18.48
C ASN A 185 -4.19 -2.39 17.89
N PRO A 186 -4.35 -2.37 16.56
CA PRO A 186 -5.26 -1.44 15.90
C PRO A 186 -6.73 -1.75 16.21
N THR A 187 -7.54 -0.69 16.17
CA THR A 187 -9.01 -0.67 16.23
C THR A 187 -9.50 0.38 15.25
N SER A 188 -9.12 0.22 14.00
CA SER A 188 -9.32 1.24 12.97
C SER A 188 -10.79 1.44 12.62
N ASN A 189 -11.64 0.47 13.00
CA ASN A 189 -13.00 0.33 12.51
C ASN A 189 -13.06 0.34 10.97
N ASN A 190 -12.00 -0.20 10.33
CA ASN A 190 -11.91 -0.43 8.90
C ASN A 190 -11.34 -1.83 8.61
N GLY A 191 -11.97 -2.53 7.67
CA GLY A 191 -11.40 -3.70 7.00
C GLY A 191 -10.77 -4.80 7.87
N ALA A 192 -9.80 -5.47 7.23
CA ALA A 192 -8.92 -6.44 7.85
C ALA A 192 -7.84 -5.74 8.67
N GLU A 193 -7.53 -6.29 9.83
CA GLU A 193 -6.55 -5.73 10.76
C GLU A 193 -5.28 -6.56 10.76
N THR A 194 -4.15 -5.92 11.05
CA THR A 194 -2.90 -6.61 11.36
C THR A 194 -2.55 -6.39 12.83
N PHE A 195 -2.79 -7.43 13.62
CA PHE A 195 -2.42 -7.47 15.02
C PHE A 195 -0.94 -7.78 15.15
N SER A 196 -0.26 -7.04 16.01
CA SER A 196 1.18 -7.18 16.24
C SER A 196 1.54 -7.45 17.70
N HIS A 197 0.58 -7.32 18.62
CA HIS A 197 0.79 -7.45 20.06
C HIS A 197 -0.08 -8.55 20.67
N TYR A 198 0.45 -9.23 21.67
CA TYR A 198 -0.25 -10.27 22.42
C TYR A 198 0.24 -10.37 23.86
N TRP A 199 -0.53 -11.02 24.73
CA TRP A 199 -0.04 -11.41 26.06
C TRP A 199 0.56 -12.80 26.02
N HIS A 200 1.70 -12.98 26.69
CA HIS A 200 2.38 -14.26 26.81
C HIS A 200 2.40 -14.76 28.26
N ALA A 201 1.82 -15.93 28.50
CA ALA A 201 1.93 -16.65 29.77
C ALA A 201 2.91 -17.82 29.65
N GLU A 202 4.13 -17.65 30.18
CA GLU A 202 5.22 -18.63 30.07
C GLU A 202 4.87 -20.01 30.67
N ASN A 203 4.13 -20.01 31.79
CA ASN A 203 3.65 -21.25 32.39
C ASN A 203 2.34 -21.06 33.16
N VAL A 204 1.28 -21.75 32.74
CA VAL A 204 -0.05 -21.65 33.38
C VAL A 204 -0.10 -22.23 34.79
N SER A 205 0.86 -23.07 35.18
CA SER A 205 0.98 -23.62 36.53
C SER A 205 1.74 -22.71 37.51
N ASN A 206 2.37 -21.64 37.02
CA ASN A 206 3.05 -20.68 37.88
C ASN A 206 2.05 -19.67 38.45
N ALA A 207 2.24 -19.30 39.72
CA ALA A 207 1.49 -18.21 40.32
C ALA A 207 1.88 -16.89 39.66
N THR A 208 0.98 -16.37 38.84
CA THR A 208 1.16 -15.15 38.05
C THR A 208 -0.01 -14.21 38.32
N SER A 209 0.27 -12.92 38.44
CA SER A 209 -0.77 -11.89 38.43
C SER A 209 -1.11 -11.59 36.96
N PRO A 210 -2.35 -11.85 36.47
CA PRO A 210 -2.66 -11.74 35.05
C PRO A 210 -2.30 -10.37 34.45
N GLN A 211 -2.61 -9.27 35.15
CA GLN A 211 -2.23 -7.90 34.76
C GLN A 211 -0.72 -7.66 34.56
N GLN A 212 0.13 -8.55 35.07
CA GLN A 212 1.58 -8.47 34.92
C GLN A 212 2.11 -9.31 33.76
N LEU A 213 1.25 -10.00 33.00
CA LEU A 213 1.67 -10.69 31.79
C LEU A 213 2.32 -9.68 30.83
N PRO A 214 3.49 -9.99 30.27
CA PRO A 214 4.13 -9.11 29.30
C PRO A 214 3.26 -9.00 28.05
N ILE A 215 3.11 -7.77 27.57
CA ILE A 215 2.70 -7.53 26.18
C ILE A 215 3.95 -7.73 25.33
N VAL A 216 3.90 -8.73 24.45
CA VAL A 216 4.96 -9.03 23.48
C VAL A 216 4.53 -8.45 22.14
N GLN A 217 5.42 -7.70 21.52
CA GLN A 217 5.30 -7.31 20.12
C GLN A 217 5.95 -8.41 19.27
N SER A 218 5.20 -8.98 18.34
CA SER A 218 5.75 -9.85 17.30
C SER A 218 6.86 -9.12 16.56
N GLY A 219 7.98 -9.79 16.28
CA GLY A 219 9.14 -9.21 15.59
C GLY A 219 8.91 -8.95 14.10
N GLY A 220 7.64 -8.78 13.68
CA GLY A 220 7.16 -9.00 12.33
C GLY A 220 6.52 -10.38 12.19
N VAL A 221 5.64 -10.53 11.20
CA VAL A 221 5.11 -11.85 10.77
C VAL A 221 6.31 -12.66 10.27
N ASP A 222 6.72 -13.68 11.02
CA ASP A 222 7.75 -14.61 10.53
C ASP A 222 7.21 -15.26 9.26
N LYS A 223 8.01 -15.22 8.17
CA LYS A 223 7.65 -15.84 6.90
C LYS A 223 7.32 -17.32 7.18
N VAL A 224 6.06 -17.71 6.98
CA VAL A 224 5.67 -19.13 7.09
C VAL A 224 6.49 -19.95 6.10
N SER A 225 6.82 -21.19 6.48
CA SER A 225 7.76 -22.02 5.71
C SER A 225 7.32 -22.28 4.27
N ASP A 226 6.03 -22.14 3.99
CA ASP A 226 5.39 -22.34 2.69
C ASP A 226 4.78 -21.03 2.13
N ALA A 227 5.34 -19.87 2.50
CA ALA A 227 4.90 -18.59 1.96
C ALA A 227 5.35 -18.43 0.50
N LEU A 228 4.38 -18.20 -0.38
CA LEU A 228 4.60 -17.82 -1.79
C LEU A 228 5.41 -16.52 -1.87
N ASN A 229 6.47 -16.50 -2.68
CA ASN A 229 7.18 -15.24 -2.93
C ASN A 229 6.39 -14.39 -3.93
N LEU A 230 6.41 -13.08 -3.72
CA LEU A 230 5.74 -12.10 -4.56
C LEU A 230 6.74 -11.07 -5.08
N ALA A 231 6.77 -10.83 -6.39
CA ALA A 231 7.45 -9.71 -7.01
C ALA A 231 6.41 -8.68 -7.46
N ILE A 232 6.44 -7.48 -6.87
CA ILE A 232 5.65 -6.33 -7.33
C ILE A 232 6.57 -5.39 -8.11
N VAL A 233 6.27 -5.13 -9.38
CA VAL A 233 7.09 -4.34 -10.29
C VAL A 233 6.27 -3.20 -10.88
N PHE A 234 6.58 -1.96 -10.48
CA PHE A 234 5.96 -0.76 -11.01
C PHE A 234 6.82 -0.12 -12.10
N HIS A 235 6.24 0.13 -13.27
CA HIS A 235 6.92 0.73 -14.41
C HIS A 235 6.62 2.21 -14.54
N GLN A 236 7.56 3.07 -14.14
CA GLN A 236 7.42 4.52 -14.22
C GLN A 236 7.92 5.02 -15.57
N HIS A 237 7.00 5.44 -16.43
CA HIS A 237 7.31 5.87 -17.78
C HIS A 237 6.54 7.13 -18.19
N GLN A 238 7.24 7.98 -18.93
CA GLN A 238 6.65 9.04 -19.74
C GLN A 238 7.39 9.09 -21.08
N PRO A 239 6.67 9.25 -22.21
CA PRO A 239 7.28 9.55 -23.50
C PRO A 239 8.26 10.72 -23.45
N TYR A 240 9.16 10.77 -24.43
CA TYR A 240 10.08 11.90 -24.56
C TYR A 240 9.39 13.10 -25.22
N TYR A 241 9.06 14.12 -24.44
CA TYR A 241 8.29 15.28 -24.88
C TYR A 241 9.14 16.47 -25.33
N LYS A 242 10.47 16.44 -25.15
CA LYS A 242 11.33 17.59 -25.51
C LYS A 242 11.45 17.70 -27.02
N ASN A 243 10.94 18.80 -27.57
CA ASN A 243 11.19 19.15 -28.95
C ASN A 243 12.64 19.61 -29.12
N LYS A 244 13.47 18.78 -29.75
CA LYS A 244 14.90 19.07 -29.97
C LYS A 244 15.17 20.29 -30.86
N LEU A 245 14.19 20.80 -31.61
CA LEU A 245 14.33 22.01 -32.43
C LEU A 245 14.09 23.29 -31.63
N THR A 246 13.06 23.30 -30.77
CA THR A 246 12.70 24.49 -29.98
C THR A 246 13.40 24.51 -28.63
N GLY A 247 13.78 23.34 -28.10
CA GLY A 247 14.31 23.16 -26.76
C GLY A 247 13.22 23.10 -25.68
N MET A 248 11.94 23.24 -26.01
CA MET A 248 10.82 23.21 -25.07
C MET A 248 10.15 21.83 -25.02
N TYR A 249 9.46 21.55 -23.92
CA TYR A 249 8.56 20.40 -23.80
C TYR A 249 7.21 20.67 -24.47
N GLU A 250 6.77 19.76 -25.34
CA GLU A 250 5.48 19.89 -26.03
C GLU A 250 4.30 19.52 -25.14
N MET A 251 4.53 18.63 -24.17
CA MET A 251 3.54 18.19 -23.19
C MET A 251 4.13 18.25 -21.78
N PRO A 252 3.34 18.60 -20.76
CA PRO A 252 3.85 18.86 -19.41
C PRO A 252 3.88 17.61 -18.53
N TRP A 253 3.55 16.43 -19.05
CA TRP A 253 3.16 15.27 -18.25
C TRP A 253 4.22 14.81 -17.25
N VAL A 254 5.51 14.87 -17.59
CA VAL A 254 6.58 14.60 -16.61
C VAL A 254 6.52 15.55 -15.42
N ARG A 255 6.29 16.85 -15.64
CA ARG A 255 6.17 17.86 -14.58
C ARG A 255 4.86 17.73 -13.81
N VAL A 256 3.75 17.50 -14.52
CA VAL A 256 2.41 17.36 -13.93
C VAL A 256 2.35 16.17 -12.97
N HIS A 257 2.87 15.02 -13.38
CA HIS A 257 2.84 13.80 -12.56
C HIS A 257 3.99 13.72 -11.53
N ALA A 258 5.02 14.56 -11.66
CA ALA A 258 6.17 14.57 -10.74
C ALA A 258 5.76 14.78 -9.29
N MET A 259 4.81 15.67 -9.03
CA MET A 259 4.46 16.09 -7.67
C MET A 259 3.20 15.43 -7.13
N THR A 260 2.71 14.40 -7.82
CA THR A 260 1.61 13.52 -7.41
C THR A 260 2.10 12.08 -7.45
N GLU A 261 1.96 11.38 -8.57
CA GLU A 261 2.18 9.94 -8.67
C GLU A 261 3.61 9.52 -8.34
N TYR A 262 4.59 10.30 -8.81
CA TYR A 262 6.01 9.96 -8.64
C TYR A 262 6.58 10.34 -7.26
N VAL A 263 5.83 11.05 -6.41
CA VAL A 263 6.20 11.27 -4.99
C VAL A 263 5.36 10.43 -4.04
N ASP A 264 4.08 10.22 -4.33
CA ASP A 264 3.18 9.45 -3.48
C ASP A 264 3.54 7.98 -3.50
N SER A 265 3.83 7.41 -4.67
CA SER A 265 4.19 6.00 -4.80
C SER A 265 5.40 5.60 -3.92
N PRO A 266 6.57 6.28 -3.98
CA PRO A 266 7.66 6.01 -3.04
C PRO A 266 7.37 6.54 -1.62
N GLY A 267 6.60 7.62 -1.46
CA GLY A 267 6.25 8.20 -0.16
C GLY A 267 5.41 7.27 0.71
N ILE A 268 4.36 6.69 0.15
CA ILE A 268 3.50 5.68 0.78
C ILE A 268 4.35 4.45 1.12
N LEU A 269 5.14 3.94 0.17
CA LEU A 269 5.98 2.76 0.38
C LEU A 269 6.94 2.94 1.57
N ALA A 270 7.52 4.13 1.73
CA ALA A 270 8.43 4.45 2.84
C ALA A 270 7.79 4.33 4.23
N THR A 271 6.46 4.32 4.33
CA THR A 271 5.73 4.12 5.59
C THR A 271 5.46 2.65 5.90
N THR A 272 5.89 1.74 5.02
CA THR A 272 5.69 0.29 5.13
C THR A 272 7.03 -0.45 5.23
N ASP A 273 6.99 -1.75 5.53
CA ASP A 273 8.15 -2.66 5.40
C ASP A 273 8.14 -3.48 4.09
N THR A 274 7.18 -3.19 3.20
CA THR A 274 6.99 -3.92 1.94
C THR A 274 8.14 -3.65 0.99
N LYS A 275 8.57 -4.71 0.27
CA LYS A 275 9.58 -4.60 -0.78
C LYS A 275 8.94 -4.65 -2.16
N VAL A 276 9.32 -3.72 -3.02
CA VAL A 276 8.86 -3.67 -4.41
C VAL A 276 10.02 -3.36 -5.34
N THR A 277 9.78 -3.49 -6.63
CA THR A 277 10.69 -3.05 -7.68
C THR A 277 10.11 -1.84 -8.39
N TYR A 278 10.88 -0.78 -8.55
CA TYR A 278 10.54 0.30 -9.47
C TYR A 278 11.41 0.21 -10.73
N ASN A 279 10.78 0.29 -11.88
CA ASN A 279 11.46 0.55 -13.13
C ASN A 279 11.38 2.03 -13.46
N LEU A 280 12.53 2.65 -13.71
CA LEU A 280 12.60 4.05 -14.13
C LEU A 280 13.15 4.12 -15.55
N VAL A 281 12.33 4.61 -16.49
CA VAL A 281 12.77 4.75 -17.89
C VAL A 281 13.81 5.86 -18.02
N PRO A 282 14.94 5.66 -18.73
CA PRO A 282 15.98 6.69 -18.85
C PRO A 282 15.47 8.01 -19.45
N SER A 283 14.64 7.97 -20.50
CA SER A 283 14.06 9.21 -21.05
C SER A 283 13.14 9.93 -20.07
N PHE A 284 12.55 9.24 -19.10
CA PHE A 284 11.78 9.87 -18.01
C PHE A 284 12.73 10.55 -17.01
N ILE A 285 13.80 9.87 -16.59
CA ILE A 285 14.85 10.43 -15.73
C ILE A 285 15.46 11.70 -16.37
N GLU A 286 15.84 11.65 -17.65
CA GLU A 286 16.40 12.82 -18.37
C GLU A 286 15.49 14.04 -18.25
N GLN A 287 14.17 13.85 -18.39
CA GLN A 287 13.22 14.94 -18.38
C GLN A 287 13.02 15.52 -16.97
N LEU A 288 12.93 14.67 -15.93
CA LEU A 288 12.89 15.13 -14.54
C LEU A 288 14.10 15.99 -14.19
N VAL A 289 15.30 15.50 -14.55
CA VAL A 289 16.56 16.19 -14.31
C VAL A 289 16.61 17.50 -15.07
N ASP A 290 16.19 17.52 -16.34
CA ASP A 290 16.23 18.71 -17.18
C ASP A 290 15.21 19.78 -16.74
N TYR A 291 14.02 19.39 -16.28
CA TYR A 291 13.06 20.32 -15.66
C TYR A 291 13.65 20.98 -14.41
N ASN A 292 14.30 20.21 -13.55
CA ASN A 292 14.85 20.75 -12.30
C ASN A 292 16.15 21.55 -12.52
N GLN A 293 17.08 21.07 -13.34
CA GLN A 293 18.41 21.70 -13.47
C GLN A 293 18.46 22.85 -14.49
N ASN A 294 17.70 22.74 -15.58
CA ASN A 294 17.74 23.71 -16.68
C ASN A 294 16.50 24.61 -16.73
N GLU A 295 15.49 24.37 -15.88
CA GLU A 295 14.21 25.09 -15.88
C GLU A 295 13.58 25.11 -17.29
N THR A 296 13.75 24.01 -18.03
CA THR A 296 13.24 23.92 -19.39
C THR A 296 11.71 24.06 -19.37
N LEU A 297 11.20 25.04 -20.10
CA LEU A 297 9.77 25.34 -20.14
C LEU A 297 9.00 24.31 -20.99
N ASP A 298 7.77 24.05 -20.57
CA ASP A 298 6.69 23.56 -21.41
C ASP A 298 5.77 24.70 -21.82
N VAL A 299 4.83 24.43 -22.72
CA VAL A 299 3.90 25.46 -23.22
C VAL A 299 3.09 26.17 -22.11
N HIS A 300 2.78 25.48 -21.01
CA HIS A 300 1.98 26.04 -19.93
C HIS A 300 2.84 26.91 -19.01
N THR A 301 4.02 26.44 -18.64
CA THR A 301 4.96 27.20 -17.78
C THR A 301 5.51 28.42 -18.51
N ASP A 302 5.73 28.34 -19.81
CA ASP A 302 6.03 29.51 -20.64
C ASP A 302 4.92 30.56 -20.53
N ILE A 303 3.65 30.20 -20.82
CA ILE A 303 2.54 31.17 -20.76
C ILE A 303 2.38 31.76 -19.35
N ALA A 304 2.48 30.94 -18.31
CA ALA A 304 2.32 31.39 -16.93
C ALA A 304 3.40 32.40 -16.51
N GLN A 305 4.64 32.24 -17.00
CA GLN A 305 5.79 33.11 -16.70
C GLN A 305 5.89 34.35 -17.61
N ARG A 306 5.09 34.46 -18.68
CA ARG A 306 5.05 35.67 -19.50
C ARG A 306 4.56 36.87 -18.68
N SER A 307 4.90 38.08 -19.11
CA SER A 307 4.45 39.30 -18.42
C SER A 307 2.93 39.45 -18.42
N TRP A 308 2.35 39.72 -17.25
CA TRP A 308 0.92 39.97 -17.08
C TRP A 308 0.60 41.47 -17.13
N THR A 309 -0.54 41.81 -17.73
CA THR A 309 -1.10 43.16 -17.59
C THR A 309 -1.68 43.31 -16.18
N VAL A 310 -1.48 44.44 -15.51
CA VAL A 310 -2.03 44.69 -14.16
C VAL A 310 -3.56 44.55 -14.20
N GLY A 311 -4.09 43.54 -13.50
CA GLY A 311 -5.52 43.20 -13.50
C GLY A 311 -6.04 42.63 -14.83
N GLY A 312 -5.14 42.13 -15.69
CA GLY A 312 -5.43 41.56 -17.01
C GLY A 312 -4.79 40.18 -17.20
N TYR A 313 -4.71 39.72 -18.44
CA TYR A 313 -4.15 38.42 -18.82
C TYR A 313 -2.61 38.42 -18.96
N PRO A 314 -1.96 37.24 -19.03
CA PRO A 314 -0.59 37.13 -19.50
C PRO A 314 -0.47 37.61 -20.95
N ASN A 315 0.75 37.96 -21.36
CA ASN A 315 1.05 38.32 -22.75
C ASN A 315 0.94 37.09 -23.67
N ALA A 316 -0.28 36.80 -24.10
CA ALA A 316 -0.64 35.66 -24.92
C ALA A 316 -1.69 36.07 -25.97
N THR A 317 -1.79 35.29 -27.03
CA THR A 317 -2.85 35.39 -28.03
C THR A 317 -4.17 34.86 -27.47
N ASP A 318 -5.30 35.29 -28.05
CA ASP A 318 -6.62 34.78 -27.64
C ASP A 318 -6.66 33.24 -27.71
N LEU A 319 -6.11 32.64 -28.77
CA LEU A 319 -6.06 31.19 -28.91
C LEU A 319 -5.27 30.52 -27.77
N GLU A 320 -4.12 31.08 -27.37
CA GLU A 320 -3.34 30.57 -26.24
C GLU A 320 -4.12 30.67 -24.92
N LEU A 321 -4.85 31.76 -24.69
CA LEU A 321 -5.67 31.94 -23.48
C LEU A 321 -6.83 30.92 -23.42
N HIS A 322 -7.57 30.75 -24.53
CA HIS A 322 -8.65 29.75 -24.60
C HIS A 322 -8.12 28.31 -24.46
N THR A 323 -6.95 28.03 -25.06
CA THR A 323 -6.30 26.73 -24.92
C THR A 323 -5.90 26.47 -23.46
N MET A 324 -5.26 27.43 -22.80
CA MET A 324 -4.88 27.31 -21.40
C MET A 324 -6.09 27.15 -20.48
N GLN A 325 -7.15 27.93 -20.66
CA GLN A 325 -8.39 27.79 -19.88
C GLN A 325 -8.92 26.36 -19.94
N PHE A 326 -8.98 25.77 -21.13
CA PHE A 326 -9.46 24.40 -21.30
C PHE A 326 -8.51 23.35 -20.71
N GLN A 327 -7.20 23.48 -20.97
CA GLN A 327 -6.19 22.53 -20.49
C GLN A 327 -6.02 22.59 -18.97
N SER A 328 -6.32 23.72 -18.35
CA SER A 328 -6.36 23.88 -16.90
C SER A 328 -7.48 23.09 -16.22
N PHE A 329 -8.24 22.24 -16.92
CA PHE A 329 -9.18 21.28 -16.33
C PHE A 329 -8.77 19.81 -16.59
N TRP A 330 -7.52 19.56 -17.00
CA TRP A 330 -6.97 18.21 -17.16
C TRP A 330 -6.44 17.58 -15.86
N ASN A 331 -6.65 18.21 -14.71
CA ASN A 331 -6.36 17.60 -13.41
C ASN A 331 -7.42 16.53 -13.06
N SER A 332 -7.15 15.74 -12.03
CA SER A 332 -8.02 14.64 -11.61
C SER A 332 -9.42 15.09 -11.15
N GLY A 333 -10.42 14.26 -11.41
CA GLY A 333 -11.83 14.61 -11.20
C GLY A 333 -12.27 14.70 -9.74
N TRP A 334 -11.56 14.05 -8.81
CA TRP A 334 -11.91 14.08 -7.37
C TRP A 334 -11.85 15.50 -6.80
N ILE A 335 -10.99 16.36 -7.37
CA ILE A 335 -10.74 17.74 -6.94
C ILE A 335 -12.03 18.56 -6.92
N TYR A 336 -13.00 18.24 -7.77
CA TYR A 336 -14.26 18.98 -7.87
C TYR A 336 -15.29 18.60 -6.80
N ASN A 337 -15.05 17.56 -6.00
CA ASN A 337 -16.04 16.92 -5.13
C ASN A 337 -15.60 16.79 -3.66
N VAL A 338 -14.59 17.54 -3.21
CA VAL A 338 -14.13 17.52 -1.81
C VAL A 338 -15.23 18.02 -0.88
N SER A 339 -15.50 17.28 0.22
CA SER A 339 -16.47 17.67 1.25
C SER A 339 -15.80 18.39 2.42
N GLN A 340 -16.44 19.42 2.99
CA GLN A 340 -15.98 20.07 4.23
C GLN A 340 -15.89 19.11 5.43
N THR A 341 -16.68 18.04 5.41
CA THR A 341 -16.73 17.06 6.49
C THR A 341 -15.79 15.88 6.28
N ASP A 342 -15.03 15.89 5.17
CA ASP A 342 -14.04 14.86 4.90
C ASP A 342 -12.92 14.96 5.96
N PRO A 343 -12.61 13.87 6.69
CA PRO A 343 -11.61 13.90 7.76
C PRO A 343 -10.18 14.14 7.25
N ASN A 344 -9.88 13.75 6.02
CA ASN A 344 -8.53 13.81 5.45
C ASN A 344 -8.38 15.03 4.52
N LEU A 345 -9.36 15.26 3.64
CA LEU A 345 -9.28 16.27 2.59
C LEU A 345 -10.11 17.52 2.87
N GLY A 346 -10.88 17.58 3.96
CA GLY A 346 -11.83 18.67 4.20
C GLY A 346 -11.19 20.06 4.25
N TRP A 347 -9.89 20.13 4.54
CA TRP A 347 -9.11 21.37 4.52
C TRP A 347 -8.88 21.94 3.10
N LEU A 348 -8.99 21.12 2.06
CA LEU A 348 -8.92 21.52 0.65
C LEU A 348 -10.24 22.12 0.12
N TYR A 349 -11.34 22.00 0.87
CA TYR A 349 -12.66 22.46 0.44
C TYR A 349 -12.68 23.89 -0.15
N PRO A 350 -12.01 24.91 0.42
CA PRO A 350 -12.04 26.27 -0.12
C PRO A 350 -11.56 26.35 -1.58
N SER A 351 -10.40 25.75 -1.88
CA SER A 351 -9.84 25.74 -3.24
C SER A 351 -10.58 24.79 -4.17
N SER A 352 -11.04 23.64 -3.68
CA SER A 352 -11.86 22.70 -4.44
C SER A 352 -13.16 23.35 -4.92
N ALA A 353 -13.89 24.01 -4.00
CA ALA A 353 -15.13 24.69 -4.31
C ALA A 353 -14.95 25.81 -5.34
N ARG A 354 -13.85 26.57 -5.24
CA ARG A 354 -13.52 27.62 -6.21
C ARG A 354 -13.16 27.04 -7.57
N TYR A 355 -12.37 25.97 -7.61
CA TYR A 355 -12.01 25.34 -8.87
C TYR A 355 -13.24 24.78 -9.58
N LYS A 356 -14.16 24.18 -8.83
CA LYS A 356 -15.47 23.75 -9.34
C LYS A 356 -16.30 24.92 -9.87
N GLU A 357 -16.36 26.05 -9.17
CA GLU A 357 -17.06 27.25 -9.65
C GLU A 357 -16.51 27.71 -11.01
N LEU A 358 -15.19 27.76 -11.16
CA LEU A 358 -14.53 28.13 -12.43
C LEU A 358 -14.82 27.10 -13.54
N TYR A 359 -14.83 25.81 -13.21
CA TYR A 359 -15.22 24.76 -14.14
C TYR A 359 -16.67 24.94 -14.63
N ASP A 360 -17.62 25.19 -13.72
CA ASP A 360 -19.04 25.38 -14.03
C ASP A 360 -19.31 26.63 -14.89
N MET A 361 -18.38 27.59 -14.89
CA MET A 361 -18.44 28.79 -15.75
C MET A 361 -17.98 28.55 -17.19
N THR A 362 -17.38 27.40 -17.50
CA THR A 362 -16.71 27.12 -18.79
C THR A 362 -17.32 25.95 -19.56
N LEU A 363 -17.03 25.88 -20.86
CA LEU A 363 -17.34 24.74 -21.72
C LEU A 363 -16.20 23.71 -21.67
N HIS A 364 -16.10 23.00 -20.56
CA HIS A 364 -15.06 22.03 -20.18
C HIS A 364 -14.90 20.77 -21.07
N ASN A 365 -15.71 20.58 -22.12
CA ASN A 365 -15.70 19.40 -22.99
C ASN A 365 -15.46 19.74 -24.48
N LEU A 366 -14.85 20.88 -24.76
CA LEU A 366 -14.56 21.31 -26.12
C LEU A 366 -13.41 20.51 -26.75
N LYS A 367 -13.42 20.42 -28.09
CA LYS A 367 -12.31 19.87 -28.88
C LYS A 367 -11.40 21.02 -29.33
N PRO A 368 -10.15 20.74 -29.79
CA PRO A 368 -9.25 21.78 -30.29
C PRO A 368 -9.89 22.70 -31.33
N ASP A 369 -10.72 22.17 -32.23
CA ASP A 369 -11.40 22.94 -33.28
C ASP A 369 -12.50 23.88 -32.76
N THR A 370 -13.03 23.63 -31.56
CA THR A 370 -14.13 24.38 -30.94
C THR A 370 -13.68 25.16 -29.72
N ILE A 371 -12.38 25.26 -29.46
CA ILE A 371 -11.85 25.86 -28.23
C ILE A 371 -12.21 27.34 -28.08
N MET A 372 -12.36 28.03 -29.21
CA MET A 372 -12.75 29.44 -29.28
C MET A 372 -14.25 29.67 -29.08
N ASP A 373 -15.06 28.60 -28.96
CA ASP A 373 -16.51 28.71 -28.73
C ASP A 373 -16.84 28.98 -27.26
N ASP A 374 -15.90 28.73 -26.33
CA ASP A 374 -16.05 29.09 -24.91
C ASP A 374 -15.92 30.59 -24.70
N GLU A 375 -16.54 31.12 -23.64
CA GLU A 375 -16.26 32.48 -23.19
C GLU A 375 -15.01 32.47 -22.30
N LEU A 376 -14.06 33.37 -22.57
CA LEU A 376 -12.88 33.49 -21.73
C LEU A 376 -13.29 34.03 -20.35
N LEU A 377 -12.85 33.35 -19.30
CA LEU A 377 -13.02 33.79 -17.91
C LEU A 377 -12.47 35.21 -17.72
N ALA A 378 -13.10 35.99 -16.85
CA ALA A 378 -12.59 37.32 -16.52
C ALA A 378 -11.15 37.23 -15.98
N PRO A 379 -10.31 38.28 -16.13
CA PRO A 379 -8.88 38.18 -15.82
C PRO A 379 -8.53 37.64 -14.43
N GLN A 380 -9.31 38.00 -13.40
CA GLN A 380 -9.11 37.47 -12.04
C GLN A 380 -9.48 35.99 -11.94
N ASP A 381 -10.59 35.57 -12.55
CA ASP A 381 -11.02 34.17 -12.58
C ASP A 381 -10.03 33.30 -13.37
N PHE A 382 -9.47 33.85 -14.45
CA PHE A 382 -8.39 33.19 -15.21
C PHE A 382 -7.12 33.04 -14.37
N LEU A 383 -6.71 34.07 -13.62
CA LEU A 383 -5.56 33.97 -12.71
C LEU A 383 -5.82 32.93 -11.62
N ASP A 384 -6.99 32.94 -11.00
CA ASP A 384 -7.37 31.95 -10.01
C ASP A 384 -7.31 30.53 -10.58
N LEU A 385 -7.82 30.33 -11.81
CA LEU A 385 -7.74 29.06 -12.53
C LEU A 385 -6.29 28.61 -12.73
N GLN A 386 -5.39 29.51 -13.13
CA GLN A 386 -3.98 29.17 -13.32
C GLN A 386 -3.34 28.74 -12.00
N VAL A 387 -3.54 29.49 -10.91
CA VAL A 387 -2.98 29.14 -9.59
C VAL A 387 -3.50 27.78 -9.13
N LEU A 388 -4.82 27.56 -9.20
CA LEU A 388 -5.44 26.30 -8.77
C LEU A 388 -4.96 25.12 -9.63
N TRP A 389 -4.81 25.30 -10.93
CA TRP A 389 -4.36 24.23 -11.82
C TRP A 389 -2.95 23.74 -11.45
N TYR A 390 -2.00 24.65 -11.18
CA TYR A 390 -0.67 24.26 -10.72
C TYR A 390 -0.67 23.75 -9.27
N LEU A 391 -1.50 24.33 -8.40
CA LEU A 391 -1.57 23.95 -7.00
C LEU A 391 -2.06 22.50 -6.84
N TYR A 392 -3.05 22.09 -7.63
CA TYR A 392 -3.57 20.72 -7.66
C TYR A 392 -2.71 19.72 -8.45
N GLN A 393 -1.52 20.12 -8.91
CA GLN A 393 -0.48 19.19 -9.39
C GLN A 393 0.44 18.75 -8.25
N PHE A 394 0.20 19.21 -7.02
CA PHE A 394 0.84 18.68 -5.82
C PHE A 394 -0.10 17.73 -5.10
N SER A 395 0.46 16.62 -4.64
CA SER A 395 -0.18 15.74 -3.67
C SER A 395 -0.38 16.46 -2.33
N PRO A 396 -1.61 16.45 -1.77
CA PRO A 396 -1.90 16.96 -0.43
C PRO A 396 -1.01 16.33 0.66
N ASP A 397 -0.85 15.00 0.66
CA ASP A 397 -0.03 14.28 1.63
C ASP A 397 1.43 14.70 1.57
N TYR A 398 1.94 14.89 0.34
CA TYR A 398 3.31 15.34 0.13
C TYR A 398 3.54 16.74 0.72
N VAL A 399 2.66 17.71 0.42
CA VAL A 399 2.82 19.10 0.90
C VAL A 399 2.57 19.24 2.40
N GLU A 400 1.76 18.36 3.00
CA GLU A 400 1.60 18.30 4.45
C GLU A 400 2.82 17.68 5.16
N GLY A 401 3.70 17.02 4.41
CA GLY A 401 4.88 16.32 4.91
C GLY A 401 4.53 14.98 5.56
N ALA A 402 3.44 14.33 5.12
CA ALA A 402 2.95 13.07 5.67
C ALA A 402 4.00 11.95 5.57
N TYR A 403 4.72 11.89 4.45
CA TYR A 403 5.78 10.91 4.23
C TYR A 403 7.13 11.38 4.81
N ASN A 404 7.43 12.68 4.70
CA ASN A 404 8.67 13.28 5.18
C ASN A 404 8.43 14.75 5.55
N LEU A 405 8.63 15.10 6.83
CA LEU A 405 8.42 16.45 7.34
C LEU A 405 9.29 17.52 6.66
N SER A 406 10.41 17.15 6.04
CA SER A 406 11.24 18.10 5.30
C SER A 406 10.64 18.55 3.98
N HIS A 407 9.63 17.84 3.46
CA HIS A 407 8.89 18.21 2.26
C HIS A 407 7.70 19.14 2.55
N ARG A 408 7.35 19.35 3.83
CA ARG A 408 6.21 20.19 4.19
C ARG A 408 6.39 21.62 3.68
N ASP A 409 5.37 22.15 3.01
CA ASP A 409 5.32 23.52 2.52
C ASP A 409 4.07 24.26 3.04
N GLU A 410 4.27 25.15 4.02
CA GLU A 410 3.16 25.89 4.63
C GLU A 410 2.53 26.92 3.68
N GLY A 411 3.30 27.45 2.71
CA GLY A 411 2.79 28.39 1.74
C GLY A 411 1.81 27.73 0.77
N LEU A 412 2.11 26.53 0.28
CA LEU A 412 1.18 25.75 -0.55
C LEU A 412 -0.09 25.40 0.23
N ILE A 413 0.05 24.98 1.49
CA ILE A 413 -1.08 24.68 2.38
C ILE A 413 -1.98 25.91 2.59
N ASP A 414 -1.38 27.09 2.80
CA ASP A 414 -2.13 28.34 2.96
C ASP A 414 -2.90 28.70 1.67
N LEU A 415 -2.29 28.49 0.49
CA LEU A 415 -2.96 28.74 -0.80
C LEU A 415 -4.15 27.80 -1.03
N PHE A 416 -4.04 26.52 -0.67
CA PHE A 416 -5.17 25.58 -0.73
C PHE A 416 -6.34 26.03 0.16
N LYS A 417 -6.05 26.62 1.32
CA LYS A 417 -7.05 27.14 2.28
C LYS A 417 -7.63 28.50 1.88
N GLN A 418 -6.89 29.30 1.11
CA GLN A 418 -7.33 30.62 0.63
C GLN A 418 -8.51 30.50 -0.34
N GLY A 419 -8.45 29.55 -1.27
CA GLY A 419 -9.57 29.21 -2.15
C GLY A 419 -10.00 30.28 -3.15
N GLY A 420 -9.10 31.17 -3.61
CA GLY A 420 -9.37 32.15 -4.66
C GLY A 420 -8.89 33.57 -4.36
N ASN A 421 -9.18 34.51 -5.26
CA ASN A 421 -8.67 35.89 -5.24
C ASN A 421 -7.13 35.94 -5.13
N PHE A 422 -6.47 35.05 -5.87
CA PHE A 422 -5.03 34.96 -5.87
C PHE A 422 -4.41 36.16 -6.60
N ASP A 423 -3.17 36.48 -6.27
CA ASP A 423 -2.38 37.46 -7.00
C ASP A 423 -1.22 36.80 -7.76
N LEU A 424 -0.48 37.60 -8.52
CA LEU A 424 0.63 37.09 -9.33
C LEU A 424 1.79 36.56 -8.47
N SER A 425 1.92 36.99 -7.22
CA SER A 425 2.93 36.43 -6.31
C SER A 425 2.56 35.02 -5.87
N ASP A 426 1.28 34.70 -5.75
CA ASP A 426 0.81 33.33 -5.49
C ASP A 426 1.13 32.41 -6.68
N LEU A 427 0.85 32.84 -7.92
CA LEU A 427 1.19 32.05 -9.12
C LEU A 427 2.70 31.78 -9.21
N ASN A 428 3.52 32.80 -8.99
CA ASN A 428 4.98 32.64 -9.00
C ASN A 428 5.44 31.71 -7.87
N TYR A 429 4.85 31.81 -6.68
CA TYR A 429 5.17 30.92 -5.56
C TYR A 429 4.92 29.45 -5.91
N VAL A 430 3.75 29.12 -6.47
CA VAL A 430 3.42 27.73 -6.82
C VAL A 430 4.34 27.19 -7.91
N LEU A 431 4.70 28.01 -8.91
CA LEU A 431 5.64 27.62 -9.96
C LEU A 431 7.04 27.36 -9.41
N ASP A 432 7.56 28.27 -8.58
CA ASP A 432 8.87 28.16 -7.94
C ASP A 432 8.92 26.94 -7.00
N ALA A 433 7.85 26.73 -6.22
CA ALA A 433 7.72 25.56 -5.37
C ALA A 433 7.71 24.27 -6.20
N GLN A 434 6.98 24.21 -7.32
CA GLN A 434 6.91 22.99 -8.13
C GLN A 434 8.29 22.64 -8.68
N HIS A 435 8.99 23.63 -9.23
CA HIS A 435 10.36 23.49 -9.69
C HIS A 435 11.31 22.99 -8.58
N GLN A 436 11.24 23.58 -7.39
CA GLN A 436 12.07 23.20 -6.25
C GLN A 436 11.77 21.76 -5.79
N HIS A 437 10.50 21.42 -5.61
CA HIS A 437 10.07 20.12 -5.07
C HIS A 437 10.29 18.96 -6.05
N MET A 438 10.28 19.20 -7.37
CA MET A 438 10.65 18.19 -8.38
C MET A 438 12.06 17.61 -8.15
N GLY A 439 12.94 18.37 -7.51
CA GLY A 439 14.28 17.90 -7.12
C GLY A 439 14.26 16.73 -6.13
N ASN A 440 13.12 16.45 -5.49
CA ASN A 440 12.98 15.39 -4.48
C ASN A 440 12.54 14.04 -5.06
N VAL A 441 12.02 14.00 -6.29
CA VAL A 441 11.43 12.78 -6.90
C VAL A 441 12.46 11.63 -6.95
N LEU A 442 13.58 11.81 -7.66
CA LEU A 442 14.60 10.76 -7.81
C LEU A 442 15.30 10.41 -6.47
N PRO A 443 15.59 11.38 -5.57
CA PRO A 443 16.06 11.07 -4.23
C PRO A 443 15.15 10.12 -3.44
N MET A 444 13.81 10.28 -3.48
CA MET A 444 12.90 9.40 -2.76
C MET A 444 13.04 7.93 -3.19
N TYR A 445 13.15 7.66 -4.50
CA TYR A 445 13.43 6.30 -4.99
C TYR A 445 14.83 5.81 -4.59
N SER A 446 15.83 6.69 -4.66
CA SER A 446 17.23 6.35 -4.35
C SER A 446 17.45 6.01 -2.88
N GLU A 447 16.75 6.70 -1.97
CA GLU A 447 16.78 6.45 -0.53
C GLU A 447 16.21 5.08 -0.19
N LEU A 448 15.09 4.69 -0.81
CA LEU A 448 14.48 3.36 -0.66
C LEU A 448 15.35 2.25 -1.26
N ALA A 449 16.06 2.54 -2.36
CA ALA A 449 17.03 1.62 -2.92
C ALA A 449 18.24 1.43 -1.98
N ALA A 450 18.74 2.53 -1.39
CA ALA A 450 19.85 2.50 -0.46
C ALA A 450 19.50 1.79 0.87
N SER A 451 18.24 1.82 1.31
CA SER A 451 17.76 1.07 2.48
C SER A 451 17.53 -0.42 2.19
N GLY A 452 17.55 -0.83 0.91
CA GLY A 452 17.28 -2.20 0.48
C GLY A 452 15.79 -2.57 0.51
N GLN A 453 14.91 -1.58 0.61
CA GLN A 453 13.46 -1.76 0.49
C GLN A 453 13.03 -1.91 -0.98
N VAL A 454 13.74 -1.24 -1.89
CA VAL A 454 13.43 -1.22 -3.33
C VAL A 454 14.61 -1.74 -4.15
N GLU A 455 14.32 -2.52 -5.19
CA GLU A 455 15.22 -2.64 -6.34
C GLU A 455 14.83 -1.62 -7.42
N LEU A 456 15.79 -0.86 -7.95
CA LEU A 456 15.57 -0.03 -9.13
C LEU A 456 16.09 -0.72 -10.39
N THR A 457 15.22 -0.79 -11.39
CA THR A 457 15.51 -1.38 -12.71
C THR A 457 15.38 -0.32 -13.80
N THR A 458 15.85 -0.66 -15.01
CA THR A 458 15.83 0.28 -16.13
C THR A 458 15.21 -0.33 -17.40
N THR A 459 15.21 0.47 -18.47
CA THR A 459 14.59 0.18 -19.76
C THR A 459 15.53 0.76 -20.84
N PRO A 460 15.50 0.31 -22.11
CA PRO A 460 16.30 0.97 -23.14
C PRO A 460 15.87 2.43 -23.32
N TYR A 461 16.83 3.29 -23.66
CA TYR A 461 16.75 4.75 -23.42
C TYR A 461 15.41 5.45 -23.73
N TYR A 462 14.87 5.27 -24.95
CA TYR A 462 13.65 5.96 -25.42
C TYR A 462 12.42 5.04 -25.42
N HIS A 463 12.45 3.99 -24.60
CA HIS A 463 11.38 2.99 -24.57
C HIS A 463 11.08 2.30 -25.94
N PRO A 464 12.06 1.93 -26.79
CA PRO A 464 11.79 1.26 -28.05
C PRO A 464 11.37 -0.20 -27.87
N ILE A 465 10.44 -0.65 -28.71
CA ILE A 465 10.09 -2.08 -28.84
C ILE A 465 11.26 -2.83 -29.49
N MET A 466 12.22 -3.29 -28.66
CA MET A 466 13.47 -3.91 -29.12
C MET A 466 13.28 -5.06 -30.11
N PRO A 467 12.30 -5.98 -29.95
CA PRO A 467 12.05 -7.04 -30.93
C PRO A 467 11.85 -6.52 -32.36
N LEU A 468 11.12 -5.40 -32.53
CA LEU A 468 10.90 -4.80 -33.84
C LEU A 468 12.18 -4.23 -34.43
N LEU A 469 13.10 -3.72 -33.59
CA LEU A 469 14.41 -3.25 -34.05
C LEU A 469 15.32 -4.43 -34.43
N MET A 470 15.22 -5.57 -33.74
CA MET A 470 16.11 -6.73 -33.94
C MET A 470 15.76 -7.63 -35.13
N MET A 471 14.57 -7.49 -35.72
CA MET A 471 14.13 -8.32 -36.84
C MET A 471 14.19 -7.57 -38.19
N ASP A 472 14.30 -8.29 -39.31
CA ASP A 472 14.03 -7.71 -40.63
C ASP A 472 12.52 -7.47 -40.81
N GLY A 473 12.14 -6.78 -41.90
CA GLY A 473 10.74 -6.53 -42.22
C GLY A 473 9.85 -7.78 -42.25
N TRP A 474 8.54 -7.57 -42.09
CA TRP A 474 7.52 -8.62 -42.05
C TRP A 474 6.39 -8.35 -43.04
N THR A 475 5.53 -9.35 -43.24
CA THR A 475 4.32 -9.20 -44.06
C THR A 475 3.12 -9.20 -43.12
N MET A 476 2.29 -8.17 -43.19
CA MET A 476 1.05 -8.04 -42.44
C MET A 476 0.01 -9.07 -42.89
N GLU A 477 -1.04 -9.29 -42.09
CA GLU A 477 -2.14 -10.22 -42.43
C GLU A 477 -2.86 -9.86 -43.74
N ASP A 478 -2.90 -8.58 -44.09
CA ASP A 478 -3.48 -8.06 -45.33
C ASP A 478 -2.55 -8.21 -46.55
N GLY A 479 -1.36 -8.80 -46.37
CA GLY A 479 -0.36 -9.03 -47.41
C GLY A 479 0.57 -7.85 -47.69
N ILE A 480 0.44 -6.72 -46.98
CA ILE A 480 1.34 -5.59 -47.13
C ILE A 480 2.70 -5.92 -46.49
N ARG A 481 3.77 -5.83 -47.30
CA ARG A 481 5.14 -6.03 -46.84
C ARG A 481 5.71 -4.74 -46.24
N VAL A 482 6.09 -4.80 -44.98
CA VAL A 482 6.96 -3.80 -44.35
C VAL A 482 8.39 -4.13 -44.75
N ASN A 483 9.04 -3.22 -45.50
CA ASN A 483 10.45 -3.38 -45.89
C ASN A 483 11.32 -2.55 -44.94
N LYS A 484 12.06 -3.25 -44.08
CA LYS A 484 13.09 -2.66 -43.22
C LYS A 484 14.19 -3.68 -42.99
N ASP A 485 15.37 -3.19 -42.65
CA ASP A 485 16.45 -4.00 -42.11
C ASP A 485 16.33 -4.10 -40.58
N ALA A 486 17.00 -5.08 -39.98
CA ALA A 486 17.28 -5.07 -38.55
C ALA A 486 18.27 -3.95 -38.18
N TRP A 487 18.08 -3.34 -37.00
CA TRP A 487 18.88 -2.26 -36.43
C TRP A 487 19.48 -2.63 -35.06
N PRO A 488 20.29 -3.70 -34.96
CA PRO A 488 20.88 -4.15 -33.69
C PRO A 488 21.85 -3.13 -33.08
N VAL A 489 22.48 -2.29 -33.91
CA VAL A 489 23.34 -1.19 -33.43
C VAL A 489 22.52 -0.17 -32.65
N ASP A 490 21.30 0.13 -33.08
CA ASP A 490 20.43 1.07 -32.38
C ASP A 490 19.97 0.49 -31.05
N VAL A 491 19.64 -0.80 -30.99
CA VAL A 491 19.35 -1.51 -29.73
C VAL A 491 20.53 -1.42 -28.76
N GLN A 492 21.75 -1.73 -29.22
CA GLN A 492 22.95 -1.61 -28.40
C GLN A 492 23.13 -0.17 -27.88
N ASN A 493 22.89 0.84 -28.73
CA ASN A 493 22.99 2.24 -28.34
C ASN A 493 21.95 2.62 -27.27
N HIS A 494 20.69 2.19 -27.42
CA HIS A 494 19.65 2.44 -26.42
C HIS A 494 19.98 1.78 -25.08
N LEU A 495 20.51 0.55 -25.11
CA LEU A 495 20.93 -0.18 -23.91
C LEU A 495 22.10 0.54 -23.23
N VAL A 496 23.20 0.79 -23.95
CA VAL A 496 24.39 1.44 -23.37
C VAL A 496 24.07 2.84 -22.85
N THR A 497 23.35 3.65 -23.64
CA THR A 497 23.00 5.02 -23.24
C THR A 497 22.05 5.01 -22.05
N GLY A 498 21.06 4.12 -22.02
CA GLY A 498 20.13 3.98 -20.89
C GLY A 498 20.85 3.61 -19.60
N MET A 499 21.70 2.57 -19.64
CA MET A 499 22.47 2.14 -18.48
C MET A 499 23.43 3.23 -17.97
N ASN A 500 24.07 3.97 -18.88
CA ASN A 500 24.99 5.05 -18.52
C ASN A 500 24.24 6.24 -17.89
N LEU A 501 23.09 6.64 -18.44
CA LEU A 501 22.28 7.71 -17.86
C LEU A 501 21.84 7.32 -16.45
N PHE A 502 21.32 6.10 -16.28
CA PHE A 502 20.87 5.60 -14.99
C PHE A 502 22.01 5.62 -13.96
N GLU A 503 23.20 5.12 -14.31
CA GLU A 503 24.37 5.13 -13.43
C GLU A 503 24.83 6.55 -13.07
N ASN A 504 24.79 7.49 -14.03
CA ASN A 504 25.18 8.88 -13.79
C ASN A 504 24.23 9.60 -12.84
N GLU A 505 22.92 9.40 -12.98
CA GLU A 505 21.90 10.14 -12.21
C GLU A 505 21.58 9.47 -10.86
N LEU A 506 21.64 8.14 -10.77
CA LEU A 506 21.26 7.37 -9.57
C LEU A 506 22.46 6.73 -8.84
N GLY A 507 23.66 6.80 -9.43
CA GLY A 507 24.91 6.42 -8.77
C GLY A 507 25.25 4.93 -8.76
N PHE A 508 24.41 4.08 -9.38
CA PHE A 508 24.69 2.65 -9.54
C PHE A 508 24.11 2.10 -10.85
N ARG A 509 24.64 0.96 -11.29
CA ARG A 509 24.23 0.30 -12.53
C ARG A 509 23.16 -0.76 -12.22
N PRO A 510 21.94 -0.66 -12.78
CA PRO A 510 20.86 -1.58 -12.49
C PRO A 510 21.14 -2.96 -13.10
N VAL A 511 20.60 -4.02 -12.49
CA VAL A 511 20.76 -5.41 -12.97
C VAL A 511 19.45 -6.02 -13.46
N GLY A 512 18.30 -5.42 -13.13
CA GLY A 512 17.01 -5.76 -13.72
C GLY A 512 16.62 -4.83 -14.86
N MET A 513 15.76 -5.33 -15.75
CA MET A 513 15.21 -4.55 -16.87
C MET A 513 13.72 -4.81 -17.09
N TRP A 514 12.98 -3.75 -17.38
CA TRP A 514 11.68 -3.83 -18.05
C TRP A 514 11.92 -3.64 -19.55
N PRO A 515 11.80 -4.68 -20.39
CA PRO A 515 11.74 -4.49 -21.83
C PRO A 515 10.51 -3.65 -22.17
N SER A 516 10.63 -2.69 -23.08
CA SER A 516 9.51 -1.83 -23.45
C SER A 516 8.28 -2.63 -23.86
N GLU A 517 7.12 -2.31 -23.28
CA GLU A 517 5.86 -3.05 -23.43
C GLU A 517 5.96 -4.54 -23.04
N GLN A 518 6.91 -4.89 -22.18
CA GLN A 518 7.27 -6.29 -21.87
C GLN A 518 7.61 -7.13 -23.12
N ALA A 519 7.95 -6.47 -24.23
CA ALA A 519 8.18 -7.12 -25.50
C ALA A 519 9.60 -7.73 -25.56
N VAL A 520 9.66 -9.04 -25.77
CA VAL A 520 10.92 -9.79 -25.83
C VAL A 520 11.08 -10.61 -27.11
N SER A 521 12.32 -10.96 -27.43
CA SER A 521 12.68 -11.86 -28.54
C SER A 521 14.02 -12.55 -28.27
N PRO A 522 14.27 -13.77 -28.77
CA PRO A 522 15.57 -14.44 -28.55
C PRO A 522 16.78 -13.64 -29.04
N ALA A 523 16.63 -12.83 -30.10
CA ALA A 523 17.74 -12.08 -30.68
C ALA A 523 18.25 -10.95 -29.76
N MET A 524 17.41 -10.40 -28.88
CA MET A 524 17.80 -9.27 -28.04
C MET A 524 18.53 -9.68 -26.75
N VAL A 525 18.48 -10.97 -26.37
CA VAL A 525 19.00 -11.45 -25.08
C VAL A 525 20.50 -11.22 -24.95
N GLN A 526 21.30 -11.50 -25.99
CA GLN A 526 22.75 -11.26 -25.96
C GLN A 526 23.07 -9.77 -25.72
N PRO A 527 22.57 -8.81 -26.53
CA PRO A 527 22.77 -7.37 -26.26
C PRO A 527 22.36 -6.92 -24.85
N VAL A 528 21.25 -7.44 -24.33
CA VAL A 528 20.78 -7.13 -22.97
C VAL A 528 21.76 -7.64 -21.91
N SER A 529 22.19 -8.91 -22.02
CA SER A 529 23.15 -9.49 -21.09
C SER A 529 24.54 -8.84 -21.18
N ASP A 530 24.95 -8.39 -22.38
CA ASP A 530 26.24 -7.71 -22.62
C ASP A 530 26.36 -6.40 -21.86
N VAL A 531 25.24 -5.71 -21.63
CA VAL A 531 25.21 -4.50 -20.81
C VAL A 531 25.05 -4.80 -19.32
N GLY A 532 25.10 -6.05 -18.88
CA GLY A 532 25.13 -6.45 -17.47
C GLY A 532 23.77 -6.66 -16.82
N VAL A 533 22.68 -6.66 -17.61
CA VAL A 533 21.35 -7.05 -17.13
C VAL A 533 21.35 -8.55 -16.85
N GLN A 534 20.81 -8.91 -15.69
CA GLN A 534 20.75 -10.28 -15.17
C GLN A 534 19.33 -10.84 -15.18
N TRP A 535 18.32 -9.96 -15.09
CA TRP A 535 16.92 -10.38 -15.13
C TRP A 535 16.01 -9.39 -15.86
N MET A 536 14.90 -9.89 -16.40
CA MET A 536 13.85 -9.10 -17.06
C MET A 536 12.45 -9.51 -16.60
N VAL A 537 11.46 -8.65 -16.84
CA VAL A 537 10.03 -8.98 -16.69
C VAL A 537 9.33 -9.03 -18.05
N SER A 538 8.42 -9.99 -18.25
CA SER A 538 7.64 -10.18 -19.48
C SER A 538 6.20 -10.60 -19.16
N ASP A 539 5.34 -10.69 -20.17
CA ASP A 539 3.92 -11.07 -20.01
C ASP A 539 3.67 -12.58 -20.14
N GLU A 540 2.69 -13.14 -19.40
CA GLU A 540 2.32 -14.56 -19.47
C GLU A 540 1.95 -15.04 -20.89
N ASP A 541 1.41 -14.18 -21.75
CA ASP A 541 1.09 -14.57 -23.13
C ASP A 541 2.37 -14.87 -23.94
N ILE A 542 3.48 -14.21 -23.61
CA ILE A 542 4.78 -14.55 -24.20
C ILE A 542 5.27 -15.90 -23.67
N LEU A 543 5.11 -16.17 -22.37
CA LEU A 543 5.47 -17.46 -21.78
C LEU A 543 4.68 -18.61 -22.43
N LYS A 544 3.38 -18.43 -22.63
CA LYS A 544 2.48 -19.38 -23.29
C LYS A 544 2.88 -19.71 -24.73
N GLN A 545 3.50 -18.76 -25.43
CA GLN A 545 4.03 -18.95 -26.79
C GLN A 545 5.50 -19.43 -26.80
N SER A 546 6.12 -19.54 -25.63
CA SER A 546 7.49 -20.03 -25.48
C SER A 546 7.53 -21.54 -25.32
N THR A 547 8.71 -22.13 -25.52
CA THR A 547 8.92 -23.57 -25.35
C THR A 547 10.00 -23.87 -24.34
N ASP A 548 9.83 -24.95 -23.59
CA ASP A 548 10.84 -25.51 -22.70
C ASP A 548 12.05 -26.08 -23.48
N ALA A 549 13.03 -26.63 -22.75
CA ALA A 549 14.21 -27.25 -23.35
C ALA A 549 13.92 -28.49 -24.22
N ASN A 550 12.73 -29.08 -24.10
CA ASN A 550 12.26 -30.21 -24.92
C ASN A 550 11.45 -29.76 -26.14
N GLY A 551 11.23 -28.45 -26.31
CA GLY A 551 10.41 -27.89 -27.38
C GLY A 551 8.90 -28.00 -27.14
N GLN A 552 8.46 -28.21 -25.90
CA GLN A 552 7.06 -28.24 -25.52
C GLN A 552 6.58 -26.84 -25.13
N LEU A 553 5.37 -26.48 -25.55
CA LEU A 553 4.74 -25.23 -25.11
C LEU A 553 4.51 -25.27 -23.59
N ILE A 554 4.63 -24.11 -22.96
CA ILE A 554 4.44 -23.94 -21.52
C ILE A 554 2.95 -23.68 -21.24
N ASP A 555 2.38 -24.43 -20.30
CA ASP A 555 1.00 -24.23 -19.86
C ASP A 555 0.96 -23.24 -18.71
N VAL A 556 0.51 -22.01 -18.99
CA VAL A 556 0.45 -20.92 -18.00
C VAL A 556 -0.77 -21.03 -17.08
N GLU A 557 -1.72 -21.92 -17.36
CA GLU A 557 -2.84 -22.21 -16.43
C GLU A 557 -2.38 -23.06 -15.25
N ASP A 558 -1.18 -23.66 -15.33
CA ASP A 558 -0.51 -24.32 -14.23
C ASP A 558 0.29 -23.29 -13.43
N ALA A 559 -0.15 -23.04 -12.19
CA ALA A 559 0.49 -22.09 -11.28
C ALA A 559 1.99 -22.36 -11.10
N SER A 560 2.43 -23.63 -11.16
CA SER A 560 3.86 -23.97 -11.03
C SER A 560 4.71 -23.48 -12.20
N ASN A 561 4.11 -23.26 -13.38
CA ASN A 561 4.80 -22.70 -14.55
C ASN A 561 4.79 -21.17 -14.53
N LEU A 562 3.64 -20.56 -14.21
CA LEU A 562 3.48 -19.10 -14.21
C LEU A 562 4.23 -18.46 -13.03
N ALA A 563 4.12 -19.03 -11.84
CA ALA A 563 4.81 -18.56 -10.63
C ALA A 563 6.26 -19.07 -10.55
N THR A 564 6.95 -19.22 -11.67
CA THR A 564 8.34 -19.68 -11.72
C THR A 564 9.20 -18.72 -12.54
N PRO A 565 10.35 -18.26 -12.02
CA PRO A 565 11.34 -17.57 -12.82
C PRO A 565 11.97 -18.52 -13.85
N TRP A 566 12.02 -18.10 -15.12
CA TRP A 566 12.61 -18.89 -16.19
C TRP A 566 14.01 -18.41 -16.55
N LYS A 567 14.87 -19.31 -17.00
CA LYS A 567 16.14 -18.96 -17.66
C LYS A 567 15.94 -18.93 -19.17
N VAL A 568 16.21 -17.79 -19.79
CA VAL A 568 16.06 -17.59 -21.23
C VAL A 568 17.43 -17.44 -21.88
N THR A 569 17.69 -18.26 -22.90
CA THR A 569 18.93 -18.21 -23.70
C THR A 569 18.66 -17.53 -25.03
N GLY A 570 19.54 -16.60 -25.43
CA GLY A 570 19.42 -15.89 -26.70
C GLY A 570 19.79 -16.74 -27.91
N ALA A 571 19.27 -16.36 -29.08
CA ALA A 571 19.56 -17.04 -30.34
C ALA A 571 21.06 -16.98 -30.73
N ASP A 572 21.72 -15.86 -30.40
CA ASP A 572 23.13 -15.61 -30.67
C ASP A 572 24.01 -15.72 -29.40
N GLY A 573 23.45 -16.23 -28.30
CA GLY A 573 24.09 -16.35 -26.99
C GLY A 573 23.42 -15.50 -25.90
N GLY A 574 24.05 -15.48 -24.71
CA GLY A 574 23.55 -14.75 -23.54
C GLY A 574 22.50 -15.54 -22.78
N GLU A 575 22.38 -15.24 -21.50
CA GLU A 575 21.39 -15.84 -20.61
C GLU A 575 20.92 -14.79 -19.60
N VAL A 576 19.61 -14.69 -19.41
CA VAL A 576 18.98 -13.82 -18.42
C VAL A 576 17.85 -14.58 -17.72
N SER A 577 17.60 -14.27 -16.45
CA SER A 577 16.38 -14.71 -15.79
C SER A 577 15.20 -13.88 -16.31
N VAL A 578 14.03 -14.47 -16.49
CA VAL A 578 12.81 -13.77 -16.87
C VAL A 578 11.69 -14.21 -15.94
N ILE A 579 11.05 -13.22 -15.31
CA ILE A 579 9.81 -13.42 -14.55
C ILE A 579 8.63 -13.01 -15.41
N PHE A 580 7.51 -13.70 -15.28
CA PHE A 580 6.33 -13.48 -16.11
C PHE A 580 5.16 -12.99 -15.28
N ARG A 581 4.61 -11.84 -15.70
CA ARG A 581 3.47 -11.17 -15.10
C ARG A 581 2.24 -12.06 -15.13
N ASP A 582 1.64 -12.29 -13.96
CA ASP A 582 0.24 -12.73 -13.86
C ASP A 582 -0.65 -11.55 -14.25
N ARG A 583 -1.32 -11.66 -15.40
CA ARG A 583 -2.10 -10.54 -15.94
C ARG A 583 -3.33 -10.25 -15.11
N VAL A 584 -3.98 -11.28 -14.56
CA VAL A 584 -5.26 -11.12 -13.87
C VAL A 584 -5.10 -10.22 -12.66
N ILE A 585 -4.16 -10.55 -11.78
CA ILE A 585 -3.97 -9.77 -10.55
C ILE A 585 -3.30 -8.42 -10.83
N SER A 586 -2.43 -8.36 -11.83
CA SER A 586 -1.79 -7.10 -12.23
C SER A 586 -2.79 -6.11 -12.84
N ASP A 587 -3.71 -6.57 -13.68
CA ASP A 587 -4.77 -5.74 -14.28
C ASP A 587 -5.81 -5.31 -13.22
N ARG A 588 -6.04 -6.12 -12.18
CA ARG A 588 -6.89 -5.72 -11.06
C ARG A 588 -6.32 -4.50 -10.33
N ILE A 589 -5.03 -4.53 -9.99
CA ILE A 589 -4.36 -3.38 -9.37
C ILE A 589 -4.39 -2.17 -10.31
N ALA A 590 -4.05 -2.36 -11.58
CA ALA A 590 -3.94 -1.26 -12.53
C ALA A 590 -5.29 -0.60 -12.87
N PHE A 591 -6.38 -1.37 -12.95
CA PHE A 591 -7.61 -0.92 -13.61
C PHE A 591 -8.92 -1.18 -12.84
N GLN A 592 -8.91 -1.94 -11.75
CA GLN A 592 -10.14 -2.34 -11.04
C GLN A 592 -10.16 -1.83 -9.60
N TYR A 593 -9.06 -2.02 -8.86
CA TYR A 593 -8.98 -1.69 -7.44
C TYR A 593 -9.20 -0.21 -7.14
N GLY A 594 -8.90 0.69 -8.07
CA GLY A 594 -9.19 2.12 -7.93
C GLY A 594 -10.69 2.48 -7.83
N THR A 595 -11.60 1.52 -8.09
CA THR A 595 -13.06 1.69 -7.92
C THR A 595 -13.61 0.95 -6.70
N MET A 596 -12.76 0.24 -5.98
CA MET A 596 -13.10 -0.51 -4.77
C MET A 596 -12.69 0.30 -3.55
N THR A 597 -13.31 0.02 -2.39
CA THR A 597 -12.72 0.51 -1.14
C THR A 597 -11.35 -0.16 -0.94
N PRO A 598 -10.38 0.52 -0.31
CA PRO A 598 -9.05 -0.06 -0.06
C PRO A 598 -9.12 -1.45 0.59
N GLU A 599 -10.03 -1.65 1.53
CA GLU A 599 -10.22 -2.90 2.27
C GLU A 599 -10.66 -4.05 1.36
N ALA A 600 -11.61 -3.79 0.47
CA ALA A 600 -12.10 -4.78 -0.49
C ALA A 600 -11.01 -5.14 -1.51
N ALA A 601 -10.22 -4.17 -1.96
CA ALA A 601 -9.11 -4.39 -2.88
C ALA A 601 -8.01 -5.24 -2.24
N VAL A 602 -7.62 -4.93 -1.00
CA VAL A 602 -6.62 -5.71 -0.25
C VAL A 602 -7.12 -7.13 0.01
N SER A 603 -8.38 -7.30 0.42
CA SER A 603 -8.97 -8.62 0.66
C SER A 603 -8.97 -9.50 -0.59
N ASP A 604 -9.43 -8.96 -1.74
CA ASP A 604 -9.38 -9.70 -3.01
C ASP A 604 -7.94 -10.02 -3.44
N PHE A 605 -7.01 -9.08 -3.23
CA PHE A 605 -5.60 -9.29 -3.56
C PHE A 605 -4.99 -10.44 -2.77
N ILE A 606 -5.15 -10.44 -1.43
CA ILE A 606 -4.61 -11.50 -0.57
C ILE A 606 -5.28 -12.84 -0.87
N ALA A 607 -6.61 -12.87 -1.03
CA ALA A 607 -7.34 -14.09 -1.38
C ALA A 607 -6.89 -14.68 -2.72
N TYR A 608 -6.53 -13.84 -3.69
CA TYR A 608 -5.96 -14.29 -4.96
C TYR A 608 -4.61 -14.99 -4.74
N LEU A 609 -3.71 -14.37 -3.97
CA LEU A 609 -2.38 -14.95 -3.66
C LEU A 609 -2.50 -16.28 -2.90
N ASP A 610 -3.40 -16.36 -1.93
CA ASP A 610 -3.65 -17.58 -1.15
C ASP A 610 -4.20 -18.71 -2.02
N ASN A 611 -5.04 -18.40 -3.00
CA ASN A 611 -5.52 -19.38 -3.97
C ASN A 611 -4.37 -19.93 -4.84
N ILE A 612 -3.46 -19.06 -5.32
CA ILE A 612 -2.27 -19.52 -6.06
C ILE A 612 -1.38 -20.40 -5.16
N ARG A 613 -1.14 -19.98 -3.91
CA ARG A 613 -0.41 -20.78 -2.92
C ARG A 613 -1.07 -22.16 -2.72
N GLN A 614 -2.39 -22.22 -2.60
CA GLN A 614 -3.11 -23.48 -2.44
C GLN A 614 -3.00 -24.39 -3.68
N GLN A 615 -3.05 -23.83 -4.89
CA GLN A 615 -2.86 -24.59 -6.13
C GLN A 615 -1.47 -25.26 -6.19
N LEU A 616 -0.43 -24.56 -5.75
CA LEU A 616 0.93 -25.12 -5.66
C LEU A 616 1.00 -26.26 -4.64
N LEU A 617 0.40 -26.09 -3.46
CA LEU A 617 0.32 -27.15 -2.44
C LEU A 617 -0.44 -28.38 -2.94
N ASP A 618 -1.56 -28.20 -3.63
CA ASP A 618 -2.38 -29.28 -4.19
C ASP A 618 -1.64 -30.04 -5.30
N ALA A 619 -0.75 -29.36 -6.03
CA ALA A 619 0.15 -29.97 -7.01
C ALA A 619 1.33 -30.71 -6.37
N GLY A 620 1.53 -30.55 -5.05
CA GLY A 620 2.65 -31.15 -4.31
C GLY A 620 3.96 -30.35 -4.41
N GLU A 621 3.89 -29.09 -4.83
CA GLU A 621 5.01 -28.16 -4.87
C GLU A 621 5.19 -27.43 -3.53
N ASP A 622 6.38 -26.88 -3.29
CA ASP A 622 6.65 -25.99 -2.15
C ASP A 622 6.49 -24.53 -2.60
N PRO A 623 5.44 -23.80 -2.16
CA PRO A 623 5.22 -22.42 -2.60
C PRO A 623 6.39 -21.48 -2.29
N SER A 624 7.23 -21.81 -1.31
CA SER A 624 8.41 -21.00 -0.96
C SER A 624 9.52 -21.06 -2.02
N GLU A 625 9.46 -22.01 -2.96
CA GLU A 625 10.35 -22.12 -4.13
C GLU A 625 9.80 -21.41 -5.37
N HIS A 626 8.56 -20.89 -5.30
CA HIS A 626 7.88 -20.18 -6.39
C HIS A 626 7.84 -18.66 -6.19
N LEU A 627 7.70 -17.92 -7.30
CA LEU A 627 7.60 -16.47 -7.35
C LEU A 627 6.45 -16.03 -8.27
N LEU A 628 5.37 -15.52 -7.69
CA LEU A 628 4.32 -14.85 -8.45
C LEU A 628 4.73 -13.42 -8.79
N THR A 629 4.46 -12.97 -10.00
CA THR A 629 4.84 -11.63 -10.47
C THR A 629 3.62 -10.77 -10.75
N VAL A 630 3.53 -9.66 -10.01
CA VAL A 630 2.62 -8.55 -10.26
C VAL A 630 3.42 -7.44 -10.94
N ALA A 631 3.10 -7.10 -12.18
CA ALA A 631 3.84 -6.08 -12.93
C ALA A 631 2.88 -5.17 -13.69
N LEU A 632 3.06 -3.85 -13.61
CA LEU A 632 2.12 -2.88 -14.18
C LEU A 632 2.78 -1.51 -14.37
N ASP A 633 2.17 -0.66 -15.18
CA ASP A 633 2.55 0.76 -15.21
C ASP A 633 2.30 1.38 -13.83
N GLY A 634 3.30 2.11 -13.35
CA GLY A 634 3.38 2.58 -11.97
C GLY A 634 2.38 3.70 -11.68
N GLU A 635 1.92 4.39 -12.71
CA GLU A 635 0.94 5.47 -12.62
C GLU A 635 -0.52 4.99 -12.63
N ASN A 636 -0.84 3.84 -13.26
CA ASN A 636 -2.23 3.42 -13.57
C ASN A 636 -3.13 3.36 -12.34
N TRP A 637 -2.67 2.73 -11.26
CA TRP A 637 -3.44 2.57 -10.04
C TRP A 637 -3.72 3.90 -9.32
N MET A 638 -2.93 4.95 -9.62
CA MET A 638 -3.10 6.27 -9.03
C MET A 638 -4.05 7.14 -9.86
N PHE A 639 -3.79 7.32 -11.16
CA PHE A 639 -4.61 8.23 -11.96
C PHE A 639 -5.99 7.65 -12.33
N MET A 640 -6.17 6.33 -12.28
CA MET A 640 -7.45 5.67 -12.55
C MET A 640 -8.29 5.39 -11.30
N SER A 641 -7.76 5.69 -10.11
CA SER A 641 -8.49 5.56 -8.85
C SER A 641 -9.40 6.75 -8.59
N GLU A 642 -10.62 6.49 -8.12
CA GLU A 642 -11.49 7.53 -7.55
C GLU A 642 -11.01 7.94 -6.13
N PHE A 643 -10.16 7.11 -5.52
CA PHE A 643 -9.49 7.31 -4.24
C PHE A 643 -8.02 7.64 -4.50
N GLN A 644 -7.72 8.92 -4.77
CA GLN A 644 -6.33 9.39 -4.92
C GLN A 644 -5.68 9.79 -3.60
N HIS A 645 -6.36 9.59 -2.47
CA HIS A 645 -5.94 9.98 -1.12
C HIS A 645 -6.45 9.00 -0.07
#